data_AF-A0A957VJ63-F1
#
_entry.id   AF-A0A957VJ63-F1
#
_cell.length_a   1.000
_cell.length_b   1.000
_cell.length_c   1.000
_cell.angle_alpha   90.00
_cell.angle_beta   90.00
_cell.angle_gamma   90.00
#
_symmetry.space_group_name_H-M   'P 1'
#
loop_
_entity.id
_entity.type
_entity.pdbx_description
1 polymer ?
#
loop_
_entity_poly.entity_id
_entity_poly.type
_entity_poly.pdbx_seq_one_letter_code
_entity_poly.pdbx_strand_id
1 'polypeptide(L)'
;MLIFTKFQRPSARPDFFPRPHLIARLNRGLDRKLTLISAQAGAGKTTLMAQWLEQSPCPSAWLALDPSDNDLMLFAGYLCAAVRTVYPDACGEVIALLNASQTPPARILLATVVNQLTASFATQDAHDDDTATTRRLLIALDDFHHVTDPAIHAFVADLIAYLPSRIHLALTTRIDPPLPLARLRARQELSEVRTNDLRFTAQEAETLLEMTLGRQLSRTTVDLLEEATEGWAVGLRLAALSLRHTPDVGRAAAQFKKTSSALIVDYLVGEVLAHQTPSVRDFLLTTSILERFTADLCDALIREGAAPTHAREILHEVSQANLFLVPLDPAGNWFRYHHLLRDLLRVLLQRSRTAAEINDLHARASRWFAQHGLIDEALSHAFTAGDVDAAVAIVAGRRYALMNQAQWQQLARYLHRFDAATIAQHPQLLMLETWLLYHRGHNDRLPAALHALEERLVDAHLSPREIRHLQAEISALAGFLDILKPDPARAIAAAESALANTPPALWILRTLAGLVLAAAHQMQGDRQSVHVFIAQGFQGDPADSRPRRATTLMAACPLFWLAGDLEQMKQAAEQCIAYCDYATAAQIKGFAHYHLGRAAYYQNDLAAAEDHLAIVVRQPYLNYGEAYANAAYGLALTYLAQERAQDADTVLADALAFAAEHVNTTLLDLLQAAQADLALRHG
;
A
#
# COMPACT_ATOMS: atom_id res chain seq x y z
N MET A 1 -2.94 -1.82 4.98
CA MET A 1 -4.00 -2.72 4.49
C MET A 1 -4.48 -2.18 3.16
N LEU A 2 -4.53 -3.02 2.11
CA LEU A 2 -4.96 -2.58 0.79
C LEU A 2 -6.48 -2.54 0.70
N ILE A 3 -6.98 -1.58 -0.07
CA ILE A 3 -8.41 -1.35 -0.25
C ILE A 3 -8.94 -2.20 -1.41
N PHE A 4 -9.83 -3.15 -1.10
CA PHE A 4 -10.35 -4.08 -2.12
C PHE A 4 -11.17 -3.40 -3.22
N THR A 5 -11.94 -2.36 -2.89
CA THR A 5 -12.79 -1.66 -3.88
C THR A 5 -11.98 -0.89 -4.94
N LYS A 6 -10.67 -0.66 -4.72
CA LYS A 6 -9.78 -0.10 -5.75
C LYS A 6 -9.50 -1.09 -6.88
N PHE A 7 -9.69 -2.39 -6.64
CA PHE A 7 -9.51 -3.43 -7.64
C PHE A 7 -10.79 -3.78 -8.40
N GLN A 8 -11.91 -3.21 -7.97
CA GLN A 8 -13.21 -3.46 -8.58
C GLN A 8 -13.48 -2.44 -9.68
N ARG A 9 -13.59 -2.96 -10.90
CA ARG A 9 -14.08 -2.20 -12.03
C ARG A 9 -15.51 -1.71 -11.72
N PRO A 10 -15.82 -0.42 -11.93
CA PRO A 10 -17.19 0.08 -11.82
C PRO A 10 -18.14 -0.75 -12.70
N SER A 11 -19.26 -1.21 -12.14
CA SER A 11 -20.24 -2.00 -12.88
C SER A 11 -20.87 -1.18 -14.00
N ALA A 12 -21.01 -1.80 -15.17
CA ALA A 12 -21.73 -1.17 -16.27
C ALA A 12 -23.21 -1.04 -15.90
N ARG A 13 -23.65 0.17 -15.55
CA ARG A 13 -25.07 0.49 -15.35
C ARG A 13 -25.87 0.23 -16.63
N PRO A 14 -27.16 -0.14 -16.52
CA PRO A 14 -28.07 -0.29 -17.66
C PRO A 14 -28.15 0.97 -18.54
N ASP A 15 -27.90 2.14 -17.95
CA ASP A 15 -27.96 3.44 -18.61
C ASP A 15 -26.65 3.83 -19.32
N PHE A 16 -25.66 2.94 -19.43
CA PHE A 16 -24.44 3.25 -20.15
C PHE A 16 -24.65 3.16 -21.65
N PHE A 17 -24.46 4.30 -22.30
CA PHE A 17 -24.49 4.39 -23.75
C PHE A 17 -23.29 3.64 -24.36
N PRO A 18 -23.50 2.60 -25.21
CA PRO A 18 -22.42 1.83 -25.79
C PRO A 18 -21.69 2.63 -26.89
N ARG A 19 -20.36 2.59 -26.89
CA ARG A 19 -19.51 3.30 -27.88
C ARG A 19 -18.68 2.33 -28.73
N PRO A 20 -19.31 1.53 -29.61
CA PRO A 20 -18.66 0.41 -30.30
C PRO A 20 -17.47 0.85 -31.18
N HIS A 21 -17.52 2.03 -31.78
CA HIS A 21 -16.44 2.54 -32.61
C HIS A 21 -15.15 2.83 -31.81
N LEU A 22 -15.27 3.32 -30.57
CA LEU A 22 -14.12 3.53 -29.67
C LEU A 22 -13.59 2.21 -29.14
N ILE A 23 -14.47 1.28 -28.77
CA ILE A 23 -14.08 -0.07 -28.32
C ILE A 23 -13.31 -0.80 -29.44
N ALA A 24 -13.78 -0.73 -30.68
CA ALA A 24 -13.07 -1.30 -31.84
C ALA A 24 -11.71 -0.63 -32.09
N ARG A 25 -11.57 0.67 -31.79
CA ARG A 25 -10.27 1.36 -31.86
C ARG A 25 -9.32 0.91 -30.75
N LEU A 26 -9.82 0.71 -29.52
CA LEU A 26 -9.03 0.20 -28.39
C LEU A 26 -8.57 -1.24 -28.64
N ASN A 27 -9.44 -2.10 -29.16
CA ASN A 27 -9.09 -3.48 -29.55
C ASN A 27 -7.99 -3.55 -30.62
N ARG A 28 -8.03 -2.67 -31.63
CA ARG A 28 -6.93 -2.57 -32.62
C ARG A 28 -5.61 -2.10 -32.01
N GLY A 29 -5.63 -1.48 -30.84
CA GLY A 29 -4.46 -1.02 -30.10
C GLY A 29 -3.83 -2.08 -29.21
N LEU A 30 -4.41 -3.28 -29.08
CA LEU A 30 -3.94 -4.32 -28.16
C LEU A 30 -2.53 -4.85 -28.47
N ASP A 31 -2.08 -4.77 -29.73
CA ASP A 31 -0.72 -5.12 -30.17
C ASP A 31 0.36 -4.11 -29.73
N ARG A 32 -0.07 -2.98 -29.15
CA ARG A 32 0.81 -1.94 -28.64
C ARG A 32 1.08 -2.15 -27.16
N LYS A 33 2.08 -1.46 -26.60
CA LYS A 33 2.44 -1.57 -25.18
C LYS A 33 1.50 -0.78 -24.27
N LEU A 34 1.07 0.39 -24.74
CA LEU A 34 0.31 1.35 -23.94
C LEU A 34 -0.95 1.83 -24.69
N THR A 35 -2.08 1.83 -24.01
CA THR A 35 -3.27 2.61 -24.35
C THR A 35 -3.42 3.79 -23.40
N LEU A 36 -3.57 5.00 -23.94
CA LEU A 36 -3.78 6.23 -23.18
C LEU A 36 -5.14 6.85 -23.52
N ILE A 37 -6.04 6.91 -22.54
CA ILE A 37 -7.31 7.64 -22.62
C ILE A 37 -7.13 8.95 -21.84
N SER A 38 -6.88 10.05 -22.56
CA SER A 38 -6.55 11.35 -21.96
C SER A 38 -7.58 12.41 -22.36
N ALA A 39 -8.29 12.92 -21.37
CA ALA A 39 -9.33 13.94 -21.52
C ALA A 39 -9.74 14.53 -20.17
N GLN A 40 -10.38 15.69 -20.18
CA GLN A 40 -10.85 16.35 -18.95
C GLN A 40 -11.86 15.52 -18.13
N ALA A 41 -12.17 16.00 -16.93
CA ALA A 41 -13.17 15.39 -16.06
C ALA A 41 -14.54 15.31 -16.77
N GLY A 42 -15.28 14.22 -16.55
CA GLY A 42 -16.62 14.05 -17.13
C GLY A 42 -16.69 13.71 -18.63
N ALA A 43 -15.55 13.51 -19.30
CA ALA A 43 -15.51 13.04 -20.70
C ALA A 43 -15.89 11.55 -20.88
N GLY A 44 -16.09 10.79 -19.79
CA GLY A 44 -16.43 9.36 -19.86
C GLY A 44 -15.23 8.40 -19.99
N LYS A 45 -14.02 8.81 -19.62
CA LYS A 45 -12.79 7.98 -19.69
C LYS A 45 -12.91 6.65 -18.94
N THR A 46 -13.25 6.72 -17.66
CA THR A 46 -13.43 5.56 -16.78
C THR A 46 -14.53 4.65 -17.31
N THR A 47 -15.64 5.22 -17.80
CA THR A 47 -16.72 4.48 -18.43
C THR A 47 -16.25 3.73 -19.67
N LEU A 48 -15.54 4.40 -20.58
CA LEU A 48 -15.03 3.77 -21.79
C LEU A 48 -14.03 2.65 -21.46
N MET A 49 -13.13 2.88 -20.50
CA MET A 49 -12.19 1.85 -20.05
C MET A 49 -12.92 0.64 -19.47
N ALA A 50 -13.90 0.86 -18.59
CA ALA A 50 -14.69 -0.22 -17.99
C ALA A 50 -15.46 -1.04 -19.04
N GLN A 51 -16.13 -0.36 -19.99
CA GLN A 51 -16.83 -1.01 -21.11
C GLN A 51 -15.89 -1.82 -22.00
N TRP A 52 -14.71 -1.26 -22.31
CA TRP A 52 -13.72 -1.94 -23.14
C TRP A 52 -13.21 -3.22 -22.48
N LEU A 53 -12.88 -3.16 -21.19
CA LEU A 53 -12.42 -4.34 -20.44
C LEU A 53 -13.52 -5.38 -20.24
N GLU A 54 -14.79 -4.97 -20.19
CA GLU A 54 -15.93 -5.91 -20.08
C GLU A 54 -16.16 -6.69 -21.38
N GLN A 55 -15.94 -6.05 -22.52
CA GLN A 55 -16.09 -6.66 -23.84
C GLN A 55 -14.80 -7.31 -24.36
N SER A 56 -13.69 -7.12 -23.65
CA SER A 56 -12.40 -7.67 -24.04
C SER A 56 -12.34 -9.17 -23.73
N PRO A 57 -11.86 -10.01 -24.67
CA PRO A 57 -11.65 -11.44 -24.41
C PRO A 57 -10.44 -11.72 -23.50
N CYS A 58 -9.66 -10.68 -23.19
CA CYS A 58 -8.44 -10.79 -22.41
C CYS A 58 -8.72 -10.63 -20.90
N PRO A 59 -8.07 -11.40 -20.03
CA PRO A 59 -8.14 -11.14 -18.59
C PRO A 59 -7.64 -9.74 -18.27
N SER A 60 -8.32 -9.04 -17.35
CA SER A 60 -8.02 -7.66 -17.01
C SER A 60 -7.91 -7.43 -15.51
N ALA A 61 -6.81 -6.80 -15.08
CA ALA A 61 -6.64 -6.24 -13.75
C ALA A 61 -7.03 -4.76 -13.75
N TRP A 62 -7.77 -4.32 -12.73
CA TRP A 62 -8.18 -2.93 -12.55
C TRP A 62 -7.52 -2.34 -11.31
N LEU A 63 -7.04 -1.11 -11.41
CA LEU A 63 -6.59 -0.31 -10.28
C LEU A 63 -7.11 1.12 -10.40
N ALA A 64 -8.03 1.50 -9.51
CA ALA A 64 -8.44 2.89 -9.32
C ALA A 64 -7.43 3.61 -8.43
N LEU A 65 -6.84 4.70 -8.94
CA LEU A 65 -5.87 5.52 -8.22
C LEU A 65 -6.55 6.72 -7.58
N ASP A 66 -6.07 7.11 -6.40
CA ASP A 66 -6.47 8.31 -5.67
C ASP A 66 -5.24 9.03 -5.08
N PRO A 67 -5.38 10.22 -4.47
CA PRO A 67 -4.24 10.97 -3.95
C PRO A 67 -3.40 10.23 -2.89
N SER A 68 -3.94 9.20 -2.23
CA SER A 68 -3.20 8.42 -1.23
C SER A 68 -2.17 7.47 -1.86
N ASP A 69 -2.30 7.16 -3.15
CA ASP A 69 -1.42 6.24 -3.88
C ASP A 69 -0.12 6.90 -4.38
N ASN A 70 0.12 8.16 -4.03
CA ASN A 70 1.29 8.93 -4.45
C ASN A 70 2.56 8.59 -3.65
N ASP A 71 2.77 7.31 -3.37
CA ASP A 71 3.94 6.71 -2.73
C ASP A 71 4.33 5.45 -3.52
N LEU A 72 5.59 5.33 -3.93
CA LEU A 72 6.02 4.26 -4.84
C LEU A 72 5.77 2.85 -4.29
N MET A 73 6.01 2.63 -3.00
CA MET A 73 5.85 1.32 -2.39
C MET A 73 4.37 0.95 -2.29
N LEU A 74 3.53 1.91 -1.89
CA LEU A 74 2.08 1.71 -1.86
C LEU A 74 1.51 1.47 -3.28
N PHE A 75 1.93 2.27 -4.25
CA PHE A 75 1.54 2.12 -5.66
C PHE A 75 1.91 0.74 -6.20
N ALA A 76 3.15 0.28 -5.98
CA ALA A 76 3.58 -1.06 -6.39
C ALA A 76 2.80 -2.17 -5.67
N GLY A 77 2.46 -1.98 -4.40
CA GLY A 77 1.58 -2.88 -3.65
C GLY A 77 0.18 -2.99 -4.24
N TYR A 78 -0.45 -1.86 -4.55
CA TYR A 78 -1.74 -1.84 -5.23
C TYR A 78 -1.69 -2.45 -6.64
N LEU A 79 -0.64 -2.16 -7.41
CA LEU A 79 -0.43 -2.75 -8.72
C LEU A 79 -0.34 -4.29 -8.63
N CYS A 80 0.46 -4.80 -7.69
CA CYS A 80 0.60 -6.23 -7.47
C CYS A 80 -0.70 -6.88 -7.01
N ALA A 81 -1.42 -6.25 -6.09
CA ALA A 81 -2.72 -6.75 -5.64
C ALA A 81 -3.76 -6.76 -6.75
N ALA A 82 -3.77 -5.75 -7.63
CA ALA A 82 -4.62 -5.72 -8.82
C ALA A 82 -4.31 -6.90 -9.75
N VAL A 83 -3.03 -7.18 -10.02
CA VAL A 83 -2.62 -8.34 -10.82
C VAL A 83 -3.04 -9.66 -10.17
N ARG A 84 -2.94 -9.77 -8.84
CA ARG A 84 -3.34 -10.97 -8.09
C ARG A 84 -4.83 -11.27 -8.12
N THR A 85 -5.68 -10.30 -8.47
CA THR A 85 -7.11 -10.58 -8.73
C THR A 85 -7.33 -11.48 -9.95
N VAL A 86 -6.35 -11.51 -10.86
CA VAL A 86 -6.35 -12.37 -12.05
C VAL A 86 -5.45 -13.58 -11.84
N TYR A 87 -4.25 -13.37 -11.25
CA TYR A 87 -3.25 -14.41 -11.02
C TYR A 87 -2.90 -14.50 -9.53
N PRO A 88 -3.63 -15.31 -8.74
CA PRO A 88 -3.51 -15.33 -7.27
C PRO A 88 -2.10 -15.58 -6.73
N ASP A 89 -1.26 -16.33 -7.45
CA ASP A 89 0.10 -16.68 -7.03
C ASP A 89 1.18 -15.69 -7.52
N ALA A 90 0.81 -14.68 -8.30
CA ALA A 90 1.76 -13.69 -8.82
C ALA A 90 2.27 -12.73 -7.71
N CYS A 91 3.38 -12.07 -8.01
CA CYS A 91 3.93 -10.96 -7.21
C CYS A 91 4.40 -11.31 -5.77
N GLY A 92 4.66 -12.58 -5.45
CA GLY A 92 5.13 -13.00 -4.13
C GLY A 92 6.43 -12.35 -3.64
N GLU A 93 7.46 -12.23 -4.51
CA GLU A 93 8.73 -11.58 -4.13
C GLU A 93 8.57 -10.06 -4.07
N VAL A 94 7.69 -9.48 -4.90
CA VAL A 94 7.39 -8.05 -4.81
C VAL A 94 6.77 -7.75 -3.45
N ILE A 95 5.80 -8.56 -3.00
CA ILE A 95 5.20 -8.40 -1.66
C ILE A 95 6.26 -8.54 -0.56
N ALA A 96 7.21 -9.46 -0.70
CA ALA A 96 8.32 -9.57 0.23
C ALA A 96 9.17 -8.28 0.26
N LEU A 97 9.50 -7.71 -0.90
CA LEU A 97 10.24 -6.44 -1.01
C LEU A 97 9.46 -5.25 -0.44
N LEU A 98 8.14 -5.24 -0.57
CA LEU A 98 7.30 -4.20 0.03
C LEU A 98 7.32 -4.23 1.57
N ASN A 99 7.63 -5.39 2.15
CA ASN A 99 7.79 -5.59 3.58
C ASN A 99 9.27 -5.65 4.03
N ALA A 100 10.22 -5.34 3.14
CA ALA A 100 11.64 -5.36 3.42
C ALA A 100 12.02 -4.40 4.56
N SER A 101 13.05 -4.69 5.35
CA SER A 101 13.47 -3.81 6.46
C SER A 101 14.02 -2.45 5.98
N GLN A 102 14.49 -2.40 4.74
CA GLN A 102 14.92 -1.18 4.06
C GLN A 102 14.14 -0.98 2.77
N THR A 103 13.90 0.28 2.43
CA THR A 103 13.23 0.62 1.18
C THR A 103 14.15 0.26 0.01
N PRO A 104 13.75 -0.70 -0.86
CA PRO A 104 14.57 -1.06 -1.99
C PRO A 104 14.59 0.09 -3.01
N PRO A 105 15.72 0.29 -3.72
CA PRO A 105 15.77 1.18 -4.87
C PRO A 105 14.70 0.82 -5.90
N ALA A 106 14.12 1.85 -6.54
CA ALA A 106 13.08 1.68 -7.55
C ALA A 106 13.46 0.70 -8.66
N ARG A 107 14.73 0.66 -9.08
CA ARG A 107 15.26 -0.26 -10.09
C ARG A 107 15.11 -1.75 -9.71
N ILE A 108 15.28 -2.08 -8.43
CA ILE A 108 15.20 -3.45 -7.91
C ILE A 108 13.75 -3.87 -7.80
N LEU A 109 12.91 -2.98 -7.28
CA LEU A 109 11.46 -3.18 -7.25
C LEU A 109 10.92 -3.41 -8.67
N LEU A 110 11.33 -2.58 -9.63
CA LEU A 110 10.96 -2.71 -11.04
C LEU A 110 11.39 -4.05 -11.63
N ALA A 111 12.67 -4.41 -11.50
CA ALA A 111 13.19 -5.66 -12.03
C ALA A 111 12.43 -6.87 -11.47
N THR A 112 12.12 -6.84 -10.17
CA THR A 112 11.34 -7.90 -9.51
C THR A 112 9.92 -7.96 -10.05
N VAL A 113 9.24 -6.82 -10.19
CA VAL A 113 7.89 -6.76 -10.80
C VAL A 113 7.91 -7.33 -12.22
N VAL A 114 8.83 -6.88 -13.06
CA VAL A 114 8.93 -7.35 -14.46
C VAL A 114 9.20 -8.85 -14.53
N ASN A 115 10.14 -9.35 -13.73
CA ASN A 115 10.50 -10.78 -13.72
C ASN A 115 9.34 -11.64 -13.22
N GLN A 116 8.66 -11.24 -12.16
CA GLN A 116 7.53 -12.01 -11.61
C GLN A 116 6.31 -11.99 -12.52
N LEU A 117 6.02 -10.86 -13.16
CA LEU A 117 5.01 -10.80 -14.21
C LEU A 117 5.38 -11.78 -15.32
N THR A 118 6.61 -11.71 -15.85
CA THR A 118 7.10 -12.60 -16.92
C THR A 118 6.98 -14.08 -16.56
N ALA A 119 7.42 -14.47 -15.36
CA ALA A 119 7.39 -15.85 -14.88
C ALA A 119 5.95 -16.38 -14.74
N SER A 120 5.02 -15.54 -14.27
CA SER A 120 3.60 -15.90 -14.11
C SER A 120 2.92 -16.23 -15.44
N PHE A 121 3.42 -15.69 -16.56
CA PHE A 121 2.92 -16.02 -17.90
C PHE A 121 3.57 -17.25 -18.53
N ALA A 122 4.80 -17.60 -18.14
CA ALA A 122 5.51 -18.75 -18.70
C ALA A 122 4.93 -20.09 -18.20
N THR A 123 4.37 -20.13 -16.98
CA THR A 123 3.83 -21.35 -16.37
C THR A 123 2.48 -21.78 -16.93
N GLN A 124 1.71 -20.88 -17.56
CA GLN A 124 0.42 -21.20 -18.15
C GLN A 124 0.50 -21.82 -19.56
N ASP A 125 1.62 -21.66 -20.26
CA ASP A 125 1.82 -22.22 -21.61
C ASP A 125 1.96 -23.76 -21.62
N ALA A 126 2.09 -24.40 -20.45
CA ALA A 126 2.30 -25.84 -20.35
C ALA A 126 1.02 -26.67 -20.16
N HIS A 127 -0.16 -26.05 -19.97
CA HIS A 127 -1.41 -26.78 -19.63
C HIS A 127 -2.58 -26.59 -20.60
N ASP A 128 -2.54 -25.63 -21.52
CA ASP A 128 -3.57 -25.45 -22.55
C ASP A 128 -3.05 -25.91 -23.91
N ASP A 129 -3.18 -27.22 -24.18
CA ASP A 129 -3.15 -27.77 -25.53
C ASP A 129 -4.47 -27.39 -26.22
N ASP A 130 -4.38 -26.85 -27.43
CA ASP A 130 -5.50 -26.52 -28.33
C ASP A 130 -6.22 -25.14 -28.15
N THR A 131 -5.48 -24.04 -28.30
CA THR A 131 -5.83 -22.93 -29.22
C THR A 131 -4.76 -21.83 -29.14
N ALA A 132 -4.19 -21.45 -30.28
CA ALA A 132 -3.15 -20.42 -30.44
C ALA A 132 -3.64 -18.97 -30.17
N THR A 133 -4.45 -18.76 -29.13
CA THR A 133 -4.77 -17.42 -28.62
C THR A 133 -4.03 -17.23 -27.31
N THR A 134 -2.77 -16.84 -27.40
CA THR A 134 -1.96 -16.37 -26.28
C THR A 134 -2.72 -15.25 -25.53
N ARG A 135 -3.43 -15.59 -24.44
CA ARG A 135 -4.24 -14.61 -23.70
C ARG A 135 -3.30 -13.53 -23.14
N ARG A 136 -3.59 -12.26 -23.48
CA ARG A 136 -2.84 -11.10 -22.98
C ARG A 136 -3.44 -10.63 -21.67
N LEU A 137 -2.63 -10.21 -20.70
CA LEU A 137 -3.14 -9.50 -19.52
C LEU A 137 -3.28 -8.02 -19.83
N LEU A 138 -4.46 -7.45 -19.59
CA LEU A 138 -4.65 -6.01 -19.58
C LEU A 138 -4.54 -5.49 -18.14
N ILE A 139 -3.70 -4.49 -17.91
CA ILE A 139 -3.61 -3.80 -16.63
C ILE A 139 -4.14 -2.38 -16.84
N ALA A 140 -5.26 -2.06 -16.21
CA ALA A 140 -5.89 -0.75 -16.31
C ALA A 140 -5.63 0.08 -15.05
N LEU A 141 -4.97 1.23 -15.21
CA LEU A 141 -4.81 2.23 -14.17
C LEU A 141 -5.77 3.39 -14.44
N ASP A 142 -6.80 3.51 -13.61
CA ASP A 142 -7.80 4.57 -13.71
C ASP A 142 -7.40 5.77 -12.86
N ASP A 143 -7.63 6.98 -13.38
CA ASP A 143 -7.35 8.25 -12.73
C ASP A 143 -5.86 8.52 -12.43
N PHE A 144 -4.96 8.16 -13.35
CA PHE A 144 -3.49 8.30 -13.21
C PHE A 144 -2.98 9.72 -12.93
N HIS A 145 -3.77 10.76 -13.20
CA HIS A 145 -3.48 12.15 -12.83
C HIS A 145 -3.32 12.40 -11.32
N HIS A 146 -3.78 11.49 -10.45
CA HIS A 146 -3.51 11.57 -9.00
C HIS A 146 -2.05 11.25 -8.64
N VAL A 147 -1.35 10.52 -9.52
CA VAL A 147 0.08 10.23 -9.37
C VAL A 147 0.86 11.45 -9.84
N THR A 148 1.52 12.12 -8.91
CA THR A 148 2.38 13.29 -9.15
C THR A 148 3.85 13.04 -8.80
N ASP A 149 4.15 11.97 -8.06
CA ASP A 149 5.51 11.59 -7.67
C ASP A 149 6.36 11.19 -8.90
N PRO A 150 7.47 11.90 -9.18
CA PRO A 150 8.37 11.57 -10.28
C PRO A 150 8.93 10.15 -10.23
N ALA A 151 9.12 9.57 -9.04
CA ALA A 151 9.62 8.20 -8.88
C ALA A 151 8.61 7.18 -9.43
N ILE A 152 7.30 7.42 -9.25
CA ILE A 152 6.25 6.56 -9.81
C ILE A 152 6.19 6.74 -11.32
N HIS A 153 6.31 7.97 -11.84
CA HIS A 153 6.34 8.19 -13.29
C HIS A 153 7.53 7.51 -13.96
N ALA A 154 8.72 7.60 -13.37
CA ALA A 154 9.91 6.90 -13.84
C ALA A 154 9.71 5.37 -13.79
N PHE A 155 9.19 4.86 -12.68
CA PHE A 155 8.86 3.44 -12.52
C PHE A 155 7.89 2.94 -13.60
N VAL A 156 6.81 3.68 -13.89
CA VAL A 156 5.83 3.31 -14.92
C VAL A 156 6.43 3.42 -16.32
N ALA A 157 7.26 4.44 -16.59
CA ALA A 157 7.95 4.59 -17.87
C ALA A 157 8.89 3.39 -18.15
N ASP A 158 9.66 2.98 -17.15
CA ASP A 158 10.54 1.83 -17.26
C ASP A 158 9.77 0.51 -17.32
N LEU A 159 8.66 0.40 -16.56
CA LEU A 159 7.76 -0.74 -16.67
C LEU A 159 7.30 -0.90 -18.13
N ILE A 160 6.78 0.16 -18.76
CA ILE A 160 6.38 0.14 -20.18
C ILE A 160 7.54 -0.27 -21.09
N ALA A 161 8.77 0.15 -20.80
CA ALA A 161 9.94 -0.22 -21.60
C ALA A 161 10.21 -1.74 -21.55
N TYR A 162 10.10 -2.36 -20.37
CA TYR A 162 10.45 -3.76 -20.11
C TYR A 162 9.27 -4.73 -20.07
N LEU A 163 8.02 -4.26 -20.19
CA LEU A 163 6.83 -5.12 -20.17
C LEU A 163 6.93 -6.22 -21.27
N PRO A 164 6.65 -7.49 -20.91
CA PRO A 164 6.49 -8.56 -21.89
C PRO A 164 5.42 -8.24 -22.93
N SER A 165 5.57 -8.76 -24.15
CA SER A 165 4.60 -8.55 -25.25
C SER A 165 3.19 -9.06 -24.97
N ARG A 166 3.02 -9.90 -23.94
CA ARG A 166 1.74 -10.45 -23.48
C ARG A 166 1.02 -9.56 -22.45
N ILE A 167 1.61 -8.44 -22.04
CA ILE A 167 0.99 -7.51 -21.11
C ILE A 167 0.73 -6.19 -21.83
N HIS A 168 -0.50 -5.69 -21.69
CA HIS A 168 -0.92 -4.41 -22.23
C HIS A 168 -1.30 -3.47 -21.08
N LEU A 169 -0.66 -2.30 -21.02
CA LEU A 169 -0.99 -1.29 -20.02
C LEU A 169 -2.02 -0.30 -20.59
N ALA A 170 -3.04 0.03 -19.81
CA ALA A 170 -4.06 1.01 -20.17
C ALA A 170 -4.21 2.07 -19.08
N LEU A 171 -4.13 3.35 -19.45
CA LEU A 171 -4.17 4.47 -18.51
C LEU A 171 -5.34 5.40 -18.83
N THR A 172 -6.10 5.82 -17.81
CA THR A 172 -6.96 7.01 -17.92
C THR A 172 -6.32 8.19 -17.19
N THR A 173 -6.40 9.38 -17.77
CA THR A 173 -5.82 10.59 -17.15
C THR A 173 -6.54 11.86 -17.60
N ARG A 174 -6.43 12.92 -16.80
CA ARG A 174 -6.90 14.27 -17.16
C ARG A 174 -5.86 15.08 -17.93
N ILE A 175 -4.60 14.86 -17.62
CA ILE A 175 -3.45 15.57 -18.16
C ILE A 175 -2.46 14.52 -18.62
N ASP A 176 -1.77 14.77 -19.73
CA ASP A 176 -0.76 13.84 -20.20
C ASP A 176 0.31 13.64 -19.12
N PRO A 177 0.54 12.40 -18.66
CA PRO A 177 1.55 12.14 -17.66
C PRO A 177 2.93 12.37 -18.27
N PRO A 178 3.95 12.67 -17.45
CA PRO A 178 5.33 12.86 -17.91
C PRO A 178 6.01 11.53 -18.25
N LEU A 179 5.35 10.74 -19.11
CA LEU A 179 5.84 9.50 -19.70
C LEU A 179 6.44 9.82 -21.09
N PRO A 180 7.29 8.93 -21.64
CA PRO A 180 7.90 9.12 -22.96
C PRO A 180 6.91 8.91 -24.13
N LEU A 181 5.74 9.55 -24.09
CA LEU A 181 4.63 9.37 -25.04
C LEU A 181 5.05 9.65 -26.49
N ALA A 182 5.87 10.67 -26.74
CA ALA A 182 6.36 10.99 -28.07
C ALA A 182 7.21 9.84 -28.66
N ARG A 183 8.05 9.21 -27.84
CA ARG A 183 8.87 8.05 -28.25
C ARG A 183 8.00 6.82 -28.51
N LEU A 184 7.02 6.55 -27.65
CA LEU A 184 6.08 5.43 -27.86
C LEU A 184 5.24 5.64 -29.13
N ARG A 185 4.82 6.87 -29.41
CA ARG A 185 4.11 7.23 -30.63
C ARG A 185 4.96 7.01 -31.88
N ALA A 186 6.22 7.44 -31.86
CA ALA A 186 7.16 7.24 -32.98
C ALA A 186 7.43 5.75 -33.28
N ARG A 187 7.38 4.90 -32.25
CA ARG A 187 7.56 3.44 -32.36
C ARG A 187 6.27 2.66 -32.64
N GLN A 188 5.13 3.35 -32.78
CA GLN A 188 3.80 2.74 -32.88
C GLN A 188 3.44 1.84 -31.67
N GLU A 189 4.04 2.09 -30.51
CA GLU A 189 3.82 1.36 -29.24
C GLU A 189 2.71 2.00 -28.37
N LEU A 190 2.07 3.07 -28.85
CA LEU A 190 1.03 3.84 -28.14
C LEU A 190 -0.28 3.88 -28.93
N SER A 191 -1.40 3.49 -28.31
CA SER A 191 -2.77 3.77 -28.74
C SER A 191 -3.34 4.93 -27.93
N GLU A 192 -4.00 5.90 -28.56
CA GLU A 192 -4.49 7.09 -27.87
C GLU A 192 -5.98 7.30 -28.15
N VAL A 193 -6.73 7.72 -27.14
CA VAL A 193 -8.09 8.27 -27.25
C VAL A 193 -8.07 9.61 -26.53
N ARG A 194 -8.34 10.69 -27.26
CA ARG A 194 -8.22 12.07 -26.78
C ARG A 194 -9.58 12.72 -26.57
N THR A 195 -9.61 13.91 -25.98
CA THR A 195 -10.84 14.67 -25.71
C THR A 195 -11.79 14.75 -26.92
N ASN A 196 -11.26 15.04 -28.11
CA ASN A 196 -12.08 15.14 -29.34
C ASN A 196 -12.68 13.80 -29.76
N ASP A 197 -11.99 12.69 -29.50
CA ASP A 197 -12.51 11.34 -29.78
C ASP A 197 -13.63 10.94 -28.81
N LEU A 198 -13.60 11.48 -27.58
CA LEU A 198 -14.60 11.19 -26.55
C LEU A 198 -15.86 12.04 -26.64
N ARG A 199 -15.89 13.09 -27.47
CA ARG A 199 -17.12 13.87 -27.69
C ARG A 199 -18.18 12.94 -28.27
N PHE A 200 -19.40 13.06 -27.75
CA PHE A 200 -20.54 12.34 -28.30
C PHE A 200 -20.79 12.87 -29.71
N THR A 201 -21.02 11.96 -30.66
CA THR A 201 -21.55 12.38 -31.96
C THR A 201 -23.01 12.81 -31.81
N ALA A 202 -23.55 13.60 -32.73
CA ALA A 202 -24.96 14.02 -32.71
C ALA A 202 -25.93 12.83 -32.52
N GLN A 203 -25.66 11.70 -33.17
CA GLN A 203 -26.49 10.49 -33.04
C GLN A 203 -26.36 9.84 -31.65
N GLU A 204 -25.15 9.84 -31.07
CA GLU A 204 -24.94 9.36 -29.69
C GLU A 204 -25.62 10.30 -28.68
N ALA A 205 -25.57 11.61 -28.91
CA ALA A 205 -26.17 12.63 -28.06
C ALA A 205 -27.70 12.57 -28.08
N GLU A 206 -28.31 12.47 -29.26
CA GLU A 206 -29.76 12.28 -29.44
C GLU A 206 -30.24 11.06 -28.64
N THR A 207 -29.61 9.91 -28.88
CA THR A 207 -30.00 8.66 -28.23
C THR A 207 -29.85 8.75 -26.70
N LEU A 208 -28.75 9.32 -26.20
CA LEU A 208 -28.54 9.51 -24.75
C LEU A 208 -29.61 10.42 -24.12
N LEU A 209 -29.93 11.54 -24.77
CA LEU A 209 -30.91 12.51 -24.28
C LEU A 209 -32.31 11.89 -24.24
N GLU A 210 -32.72 11.20 -25.31
CA GLU A 210 -34.03 10.56 -25.41
C GLU A 210 -34.19 9.43 -24.38
N MET A 211 -33.16 8.59 -24.21
CA MET A 211 -33.15 7.54 -23.18
C MET A 211 -33.28 8.13 -21.76
N THR A 212 -32.60 9.24 -21.48
CA THR A 212 -32.58 9.85 -20.13
C THR A 212 -33.88 10.60 -19.79
N LEU A 213 -34.51 11.21 -20.80
CA LEU A 213 -35.76 11.98 -20.66
C LEU A 213 -37.02 11.11 -20.84
N GLY A 214 -36.91 9.93 -21.46
CA GLY A 214 -38.04 9.05 -21.76
C GLY A 214 -39.00 9.62 -22.82
N ARG A 215 -38.55 10.55 -23.65
CA ARG A 215 -39.33 11.19 -24.73
C ARG A 215 -38.43 11.53 -25.91
N GLN A 216 -39.03 11.55 -27.11
CA GLN A 216 -38.34 11.98 -28.32
C GLN A 216 -38.11 13.50 -28.30
N LEU A 217 -36.97 13.93 -28.82
CA LEU A 217 -36.61 15.34 -28.93
C LEU A 217 -36.61 15.79 -30.38
N SER A 218 -36.93 17.07 -30.62
CA SER A 218 -36.71 17.63 -31.95
C SER A 218 -35.21 17.80 -32.19
N ARG A 219 -34.78 17.58 -33.44
CA ARG A 219 -33.38 17.75 -33.84
C ARG A 219 -32.81 19.11 -33.48
N THR A 220 -33.61 20.18 -33.61
CA THR A 220 -33.22 21.53 -33.18
C THR A 220 -32.92 21.63 -31.69
N THR A 221 -33.63 20.87 -30.84
CA THR A 221 -33.40 20.85 -29.40
C THR A 221 -32.14 20.06 -29.06
N VAL A 222 -31.90 18.94 -29.75
CA VAL A 222 -30.67 18.15 -29.64
C VAL A 222 -29.45 19.00 -30.04
N ASP A 223 -29.51 19.68 -31.18
CA ASP A 223 -28.44 20.55 -31.67
C ASP A 223 -28.12 21.67 -30.66
N LEU A 224 -29.14 22.29 -30.06
CA LEU A 224 -28.96 23.33 -29.03
C LEU A 224 -28.28 22.77 -27.77
N LEU A 225 -28.64 21.57 -27.33
CA LEU A 225 -28.06 20.94 -26.14
C LEU A 225 -26.65 20.41 -26.42
N GLU A 226 -26.39 19.86 -27.61
CA GLU A 226 -25.07 19.43 -28.05
C GLU A 226 -24.13 20.63 -28.16
N GLU A 227 -24.57 21.73 -28.77
CA GLU A 227 -23.79 22.97 -28.90
C GLU A 227 -23.49 23.57 -27.52
N ALA A 228 -24.47 23.61 -26.61
CA ALA A 228 -24.31 24.16 -25.27
C ALA A 228 -23.41 23.30 -24.35
N THR A 229 -23.42 21.98 -24.54
CA THR A 229 -22.61 21.02 -23.74
C THR A 229 -21.32 20.60 -24.46
N GLU A 230 -21.08 21.12 -25.66
CA GLU A 230 -20.02 20.74 -26.58
C GLU A 230 -19.95 19.21 -26.87
N GLY A 231 -21.07 18.49 -26.70
CA GLY A 231 -21.14 17.04 -26.85
C GLY A 231 -20.45 16.26 -25.71
N TRP A 232 -20.23 16.87 -24.54
CA TRP A 232 -19.61 16.19 -23.40
C TRP A 232 -20.62 15.29 -22.70
N ALA A 233 -20.21 14.04 -22.43
CA ALA A 233 -21.07 13.02 -21.83
C ALA A 233 -21.78 13.49 -20.54
N VAL A 234 -21.02 14.05 -19.59
CA VAL A 234 -21.58 14.54 -18.32
C VAL A 234 -22.42 15.80 -18.53
N GLY A 235 -22.03 16.71 -19.43
CA GLY A 235 -22.81 17.90 -19.75
C GLY A 235 -24.17 17.54 -20.32
N LEU A 236 -24.22 16.64 -21.31
CA LEU A 236 -25.45 16.12 -21.91
C LEU A 236 -26.34 15.43 -20.87
N ARG A 237 -25.75 14.62 -19.98
CA ARG A 237 -26.49 13.94 -18.91
C ARG A 237 -27.05 14.90 -17.88
N LEU A 238 -26.28 15.91 -17.48
CA LEU A 238 -26.72 16.97 -16.57
C LEU A 238 -27.85 17.80 -17.20
N ALA A 239 -27.73 18.16 -18.47
CA ALA A 239 -28.77 18.83 -19.23
C ALA A 239 -30.06 17.98 -19.25
N ALA A 240 -29.96 16.70 -19.60
CA ALA A 240 -31.12 15.81 -19.58
C ALA A 240 -31.79 15.70 -18.20
N LEU A 241 -31.00 15.59 -17.11
CA LEU A 241 -31.53 15.52 -15.75
C LEU A 241 -32.23 16.82 -15.32
N SER A 242 -31.64 17.98 -15.62
CA SER A 242 -32.27 19.29 -15.34
C SER A 242 -33.59 19.49 -16.09
N LEU A 243 -33.73 18.90 -17.28
CA LEU A 243 -34.89 19.03 -18.16
C LEU A 243 -35.97 17.97 -17.92
N ARG A 244 -35.72 16.98 -17.05
CA ARG A 244 -36.61 15.84 -16.80
C ARG A 244 -37.99 16.28 -16.28
N HIS A 245 -38.02 17.31 -15.43
CA HIS A 245 -39.26 17.84 -14.86
C HIS A 245 -39.77 19.09 -15.57
N THR A 246 -39.15 19.48 -16.69
CA THR A 246 -39.52 20.68 -17.45
C THR A 246 -40.54 20.34 -18.55
N PRO A 247 -41.71 21.01 -18.58
CA PRO A 247 -42.73 20.76 -19.60
C PRO A 247 -42.31 21.22 -21.00
N ASP A 248 -41.59 22.35 -21.14
CA ASP A 248 -41.09 22.88 -22.42
C ASP A 248 -39.56 22.81 -22.51
N VAL A 249 -39.06 21.72 -23.09
CA VAL A 249 -37.62 21.44 -23.25
C VAL A 249 -36.97 22.39 -24.24
N GLY A 250 -37.65 22.74 -25.32
CA GLY A 250 -37.09 23.56 -26.39
C GLY A 250 -36.73 24.96 -25.88
N ARG A 251 -37.61 25.56 -25.07
CA ARG A 251 -37.35 26.86 -24.44
C ARG A 251 -36.21 26.81 -23.43
N ALA A 252 -36.15 25.77 -22.61
CA ALA A 252 -35.09 25.60 -21.62
C ALA A 252 -33.72 25.30 -22.29
N ALA A 253 -33.69 24.51 -23.38
CA ALA A 253 -32.51 24.30 -24.22
C ALA A 253 -31.98 25.61 -24.83
N ALA A 254 -32.88 26.47 -25.32
CA ALA A 254 -32.48 27.80 -25.82
C ALA A 254 -31.93 28.71 -24.71
N GLN A 255 -32.32 28.50 -23.45
CA GLN A 255 -31.78 29.22 -22.30
C GLN A 255 -30.38 28.74 -21.93
N PHE A 256 -30.09 27.44 -22.04
CA PHE A 256 -28.75 26.87 -21.87
C PHE A 256 -27.73 27.49 -22.82
N LYS A 257 -28.09 27.67 -24.11
CA LYS A 257 -27.23 28.32 -25.10
C LYS A 257 -26.83 29.76 -24.73
N LYS A 258 -27.64 30.46 -23.92
CA LYS A 258 -27.34 31.84 -23.49
C LYS A 258 -26.38 31.88 -22.29
N THR A 259 -26.22 30.79 -21.57
CA THR A 259 -25.27 30.66 -20.48
C THR A 259 -23.90 30.30 -21.05
N SER A 260 -22.84 30.96 -20.58
CA SER A 260 -21.46 30.67 -21.03
C SER A 260 -21.13 29.18 -20.82
N SER A 261 -20.47 28.55 -21.80
CA SER A 261 -20.07 27.13 -21.73
C SER A 261 -19.18 26.84 -20.52
N ALA A 262 -18.42 27.83 -20.05
CA ALA A 262 -17.59 27.70 -18.85
C ALA A 262 -18.38 27.60 -17.53
N LEU A 263 -19.63 28.11 -17.48
CA LEU A 263 -20.47 28.14 -16.28
C LEU A 263 -21.66 27.16 -16.36
N ILE A 264 -21.83 26.49 -17.50
CA ILE A 264 -23.02 25.68 -17.75
C ILE A 264 -23.10 24.47 -16.83
N VAL A 265 -21.95 23.88 -16.48
CA VAL A 265 -21.86 22.75 -15.56
C VAL A 265 -22.25 23.16 -14.14
N ASP A 266 -21.70 24.28 -13.64
CA ASP A 266 -22.03 24.80 -12.31
C ASP A 266 -23.51 25.16 -12.20
N TYR A 267 -24.05 25.77 -13.26
CA TYR A 267 -25.47 26.06 -13.38
C TYR A 267 -26.32 24.78 -13.36
N LEU A 268 -25.99 23.81 -14.21
CA LEU A 268 -26.73 22.56 -14.34
C LEU A 268 -26.75 21.75 -13.05
N VAL A 269 -25.62 21.64 -12.35
CA VAL A 269 -25.58 20.96 -11.06
C VAL A 269 -26.35 21.77 -10.01
N GLY A 270 -26.27 23.10 -10.04
CA GLY A 270 -27.09 23.99 -9.21
C GLY A 270 -28.59 23.74 -9.37
N GLU A 271 -29.07 23.63 -10.61
CA GLU A 271 -30.47 23.30 -10.93
C GLU A 271 -30.85 21.89 -10.46
N VAL A 272 -29.98 20.90 -10.68
CA VAL A 272 -30.19 19.52 -10.20
C VAL A 272 -30.32 19.50 -8.67
N LEU A 273 -29.49 20.26 -7.95
CA LEU A 273 -29.53 20.39 -6.49
C LEU A 273 -30.73 21.21 -6.00
N ALA A 274 -31.18 22.22 -6.76
CA ALA A 274 -32.34 23.04 -6.43
C ALA A 274 -33.66 22.25 -6.45
N HIS A 275 -33.72 21.20 -7.27
CA HIS A 275 -34.85 20.27 -7.32
C HIS A 275 -34.83 19.19 -6.23
N GLN A 276 -33.77 19.10 -5.41
CA GLN A 276 -33.72 18.14 -4.30
C GLN A 276 -34.36 18.70 -3.03
N THR A 277 -34.81 17.78 -2.16
CA THR A 277 -35.28 18.16 -0.82
C THR A 277 -34.13 18.75 0.01
N PRO A 278 -34.42 19.62 1.00
CA PRO A 278 -33.38 20.21 1.85
C PRO A 278 -32.50 19.16 2.56
N SER A 279 -33.08 18.02 2.95
CA SER A 279 -32.37 16.91 3.58
C SER A 279 -31.38 16.23 2.63
N VAL A 280 -31.80 15.92 1.39
CA VAL A 280 -30.92 15.31 0.37
C VAL A 280 -29.78 16.28 0.00
N ARG A 281 -30.07 17.57 -0.14
CA ARG A 281 -29.04 18.57 -0.44
C ARG A 281 -28.00 18.67 0.68
N ASP A 282 -28.41 18.74 1.95
CA ASP A 282 -27.48 18.79 3.08
C ASP A 282 -26.65 17.50 3.20
N PHE A 283 -27.27 16.36 2.91
CA PHE A 283 -26.59 15.06 2.83
C PHE A 283 -25.47 15.06 1.77
N LEU A 284 -25.77 15.47 0.54
CA LEU A 284 -24.80 15.53 -0.57
C LEU A 284 -23.63 16.46 -0.24
N LEU A 285 -23.92 17.64 0.34
CA LEU A 285 -22.88 18.59 0.76
C LEU A 285 -21.99 18.01 1.87
N THR A 286 -22.60 17.47 2.93
CA THR A 286 -21.87 16.93 4.10
C THR A 286 -20.95 15.77 3.71
N THR A 287 -21.44 14.86 2.86
CA THR A 287 -20.70 13.66 2.45
C THR A 287 -19.69 13.91 1.32
N SER A 288 -19.70 15.10 0.69
CA SER A 288 -18.78 15.47 -0.40
C SER A 288 -17.30 15.49 0.00
N ILE A 289 -17.01 15.58 1.31
CA ILE A 289 -15.64 15.55 1.81
C ILE A 289 -14.98 14.17 1.58
N LEU A 290 -15.78 13.11 1.48
CA LEU A 290 -15.34 11.72 1.39
C LEU A 290 -14.98 11.35 -0.05
N GLU A 291 -13.92 10.56 -0.21
CA GLU A 291 -13.49 9.98 -1.50
C GLU A 291 -14.43 8.87 -1.96
N ARG A 292 -14.78 8.04 -0.98
CA ARG A 292 -15.61 6.86 -1.07
C ARG A 292 -16.30 6.69 0.27
N PHE A 293 -17.52 6.15 0.27
CA PHE A 293 -18.32 6.07 1.48
C PHE A 293 -19.34 4.94 1.43
N THR A 294 -19.75 4.50 2.62
CA THR A 294 -20.87 3.58 2.83
C THR A 294 -22.01 4.34 3.52
N ALA A 295 -23.20 3.76 3.56
CA ALA A 295 -24.30 4.32 4.34
C ALA A 295 -23.91 4.53 5.82
N ASP A 296 -23.27 3.54 6.43
CA ASP A 296 -22.84 3.59 7.83
C ASP A 296 -21.84 4.72 8.10
N LEU A 297 -20.95 5.02 7.15
CA LEU A 297 -20.05 6.18 7.24
C LEU A 297 -20.83 7.49 7.10
N CYS A 298 -21.78 7.58 6.17
CA CYS A 298 -22.62 8.76 6.03
C CYS A 298 -23.42 9.04 7.31
N ASP A 299 -23.98 8.01 7.94
CA ASP A 299 -24.68 8.12 9.23
C ASP A 299 -23.73 8.64 10.32
N ALA A 300 -22.48 8.16 10.35
CA ALA A 300 -21.46 8.65 11.27
C ALA A 300 -21.02 10.11 11.04
N LEU A 301 -21.31 10.70 9.87
CA LEU A 301 -21.08 12.12 9.53
C LEU A 301 -22.30 13.01 9.78
N ILE A 302 -23.51 12.47 9.82
CA ILE A 302 -24.74 13.24 10.07
C ILE A 302 -24.98 13.27 11.60
N ARG A 303 -25.23 14.45 12.18
CA ARG A 303 -25.21 14.65 13.65
C ARG A 303 -26.13 13.67 14.42
N GLU A 304 -25.67 13.21 15.57
CA GLU A 304 -26.54 12.64 16.61
C GLU A 304 -27.62 13.67 16.98
N GLY A 305 -28.89 13.32 16.75
CA GLY A 305 -30.05 14.16 17.08
C GLY A 305 -30.86 14.68 15.88
N ALA A 306 -30.40 14.51 14.64
CA ALA A 306 -31.32 14.49 13.50
C ALA A 306 -32.07 13.15 13.54
N ALA A 307 -33.38 13.14 13.28
CA ALA A 307 -34.17 11.91 13.20
C ALA A 307 -33.45 10.85 12.34
N PRO A 308 -33.62 9.54 12.60
CA PRO A 308 -32.99 8.48 11.84
C PRO A 308 -33.48 8.55 10.39
N THR A 309 -32.80 9.33 9.59
CA THR A 309 -33.01 9.43 8.15
C THR A 309 -31.94 8.51 7.61
N HIS A 310 -32.30 7.26 7.35
CA HIS A 310 -31.35 6.21 7.03
C HIS A 310 -30.51 6.66 5.83
N ALA A 311 -29.20 6.88 5.97
CA ALA A 311 -28.35 7.23 4.83
C ALA A 311 -28.57 6.28 3.64
N ARG A 312 -28.92 5.02 3.90
CA ARG A 312 -29.37 4.04 2.89
C ARG A 312 -30.55 4.51 2.04
N GLU A 313 -31.59 5.09 2.64
CA GLU A 313 -32.79 5.57 1.92
C GLU A 313 -32.41 6.75 1.01
N ILE A 314 -31.65 7.72 1.53
CA ILE A 314 -31.16 8.85 0.74
C ILE A 314 -30.25 8.37 -0.38
N LEU A 315 -29.34 7.43 -0.12
CA LEU A 315 -28.48 6.85 -1.16
C LEU A 315 -29.29 6.09 -2.22
N HIS A 316 -30.37 5.42 -1.83
CA HIS A 316 -31.28 4.79 -2.77
C HIS A 316 -32.00 5.83 -3.64
N GLU A 317 -32.52 6.91 -3.04
CA GLU A 317 -33.14 8.03 -3.74
C GLU A 317 -32.17 8.69 -4.73
N VAL A 318 -30.95 9.01 -4.28
CA VAL A 318 -29.87 9.60 -5.08
C VAL A 318 -29.45 8.68 -6.23
N SER A 319 -29.41 7.36 -5.97
CA SER A 319 -29.11 6.35 -7.00
C SER A 319 -30.22 6.25 -8.04
N GLN A 320 -31.49 6.21 -7.63
CA GLN A 320 -32.67 6.16 -8.52
C GLN A 320 -32.82 7.45 -9.34
N ALA A 321 -32.55 8.59 -8.71
CA ALA A 321 -32.52 9.89 -9.36
C ALA A 321 -31.31 10.07 -10.30
N ASN A 322 -30.42 9.07 -10.38
CA ASN A 322 -29.28 9.04 -11.28
C ASN A 322 -28.30 10.21 -11.07
N LEU A 323 -28.20 10.71 -9.83
CA LEU A 323 -27.41 11.87 -9.41
C LEU A 323 -25.90 11.59 -9.29
N PHE A 324 -25.32 10.97 -10.31
CA PHE A 324 -23.88 10.73 -10.44
C PHE A 324 -23.20 10.02 -9.26
N LEU A 325 -23.97 9.31 -8.43
CA LEU A 325 -23.45 8.34 -7.49
C LEU A 325 -22.94 7.13 -8.29
N VAL A 326 -21.81 6.54 -7.92
CA VAL A 326 -21.20 5.38 -8.60
C VAL A 326 -20.96 4.28 -7.57
N PRO A 327 -21.54 3.07 -7.73
CA PRO A 327 -21.24 1.94 -6.86
C PRO A 327 -19.81 1.45 -7.14
N LEU A 328 -19.09 1.13 -6.09
CA LEU A 328 -17.71 0.63 -6.16
C LEU A 328 -17.61 -0.87 -5.91
N ASP A 329 -18.68 -1.51 -5.46
CA ASP A 329 -18.72 -2.95 -5.24
C ASP A 329 -20.02 -3.60 -5.77
N PRO A 330 -20.02 -4.92 -6.02
CA PRO A 330 -21.21 -5.66 -6.46
C PRO A 330 -22.33 -5.71 -5.42
N ALA A 331 -21.99 -5.58 -4.13
CA ALA A 331 -22.95 -5.62 -3.03
C ALA A 331 -23.74 -4.29 -2.89
N GLY A 332 -23.30 -3.22 -3.56
CA GLY A 332 -23.85 -1.89 -3.42
C GLY A 332 -23.61 -1.26 -2.05
N ASN A 333 -22.50 -1.58 -1.38
CA ASN A 333 -22.20 -1.03 -0.05
C ASN A 333 -21.32 0.21 -0.12
N TRP A 334 -20.30 0.20 -0.99
CA TRP A 334 -19.42 1.33 -1.23
C TRP A 334 -19.86 2.15 -2.43
N PHE A 335 -19.84 3.47 -2.25
CA PHE A 335 -20.17 4.45 -3.26
C PHE A 335 -19.10 5.53 -3.36
N ARG A 336 -19.02 6.19 -4.52
CA ARG A 336 -18.39 7.49 -4.68
C ARG A 336 -19.29 8.42 -5.48
N TYR A 337 -19.15 9.72 -5.25
CA TYR A 337 -19.66 10.70 -6.21
C TYR A 337 -18.76 10.73 -7.45
N HIS A 338 -19.35 10.98 -8.61
CA HIS A 338 -18.56 11.37 -9.77
C HIS A 338 -17.75 12.64 -9.44
N HIS A 339 -16.48 12.65 -9.82
CA HIS A 339 -15.51 13.68 -9.43
C HIS A 339 -16.02 15.12 -9.62
N LEU A 340 -16.61 15.42 -10.79
CA LEU A 340 -17.14 16.74 -11.10
C LEU A 340 -18.23 17.21 -10.10
N LEU A 341 -19.13 16.30 -9.73
CA LEU A 341 -20.18 16.59 -8.76
C LEU A 341 -19.57 16.80 -7.37
N ARG A 342 -18.63 15.93 -6.97
CA ARG A 342 -17.93 16.04 -5.68
C ARG A 342 -17.19 17.36 -5.54
N ASP A 343 -16.45 17.77 -6.57
CA ASP A 343 -15.65 19.00 -6.58
C ASP A 343 -16.54 20.24 -6.39
N LEU A 344 -17.67 20.30 -7.11
CA LEU A 344 -18.63 21.39 -6.94
C LEU A 344 -19.34 21.35 -5.58
N LEU A 345 -19.76 20.18 -5.11
CA LEU A 345 -20.35 20.02 -3.77
C LEU A 345 -19.41 20.52 -2.67
N ARG A 346 -18.09 20.28 -2.81
CA ARG A 346 -17.08 20.81 -1.89
C ARG A 346 -16.98 22.33 -1.92
N VAL A 347 -17.01 22.94 -3.11
CA VAL A 347 -17.05 24.41 -3.25
C VAL A 347 -18.31 24.99 -2.59
N LEU A 348 -19.46 24.36 -2.80
CA LEU A 348 -20.72 24.77 -2.17
C LEU A 348 -20.69 24.58 -0.66
N LEU A 349 -20.12 23.47 -0.17
CA LEU A 349 -19.93 23.21 1.26
C LEU A 349 -19.11 24.33 1.91
N GLN A 350 -17.97 24.67 1.33
CA GLN A 350 -17.08 25.75 1.80
C GLN A 350 -17.75 27.13 1.83
N ARG A 351 -18.70 27.40 0.93
CA ARG A 351 -19.48 28.64 0.94
C ARG A 351 -20.61 28.64 1.97
N SER A 352 -21.11 27.46 2.32
CA SER A 352 -22.29 27.29 3.17
C SER A 352 -21.99 27.04 4.65
N ARG A 353 -20.78 26.57 4.98
CA ARG A 353 -20.36 26.20 6.34
C ARG A 353 -19.05 26.86 6.74
N THR A 354 -18.85 27.02 8.04
CA THR A 354 -17.61 27.55 8.62
C THR A 354 -16.48 26.51 8.55
N ALA A 355 -15.23 26.98 8.63
CA ALA A 355 -14.07 26.09 8.68
C ALA A 355 -14.12 25.12 9.88
N ALA A 356 -14.62 25.58 11.04
CA ALA A 356 -14.76 24.75 12.23
C ALA A 356 -15.74 23.59 12.01
N GLU A 357 -16.88 23.83 11.36
CA GLU A 357 -17.85 22.78 11.03
C GLU A 357 -17.27 21.77 10.03
N ILE A 358 -16.51 22.23 9.03
CA ILE A 358 -15.86 21.35 8.06
C ILE A 358 -14.79 20.48 8.73
N ASN A 359 -14.00 21.06 9.64
CA ASN A 359 -13.00 20.34 10.41
C ASN A 359 -13.63 19.28 11.32
N ASP A 360 -14.79 19.56 11.94
CA ASP A 360 -15.54 18.55 12.71
C ASP A 360 -15.97 17.37 11.84
N LEU A 361 -16.45 17.61 10.61
CA LEU A 361 -16.77 16.52 9.69
C LEU A 361 -15.55 15.67 9.36
N HIS A 362 -14.38 16.29 9.13
CA HIS A 362 -13.13 15.56 8.91
C HIS A 362 -12.69 14.77 10.14
N ALA A 363 -12.81 15.32 11.36
CA ALA A 363 -12.51 14.60 12.60
C ALA A 363 -13.44 13.38 12.80
N ARG A 364 -14.72 13.50 12.45
CA ARG A 364 -15.69 12.38 12.48
C ARG A 364 -15.36 11.30 11.45
N ALA A 365 -15.07 11.71 10.21
CA ALA A 365 -14.65 10.78 9.16
C ALA A 365 -13.37 10.04 9.57
N SER A 366 -12.39 10.75 10.12
CA SER A 366 -11.14 10.18 10.64
C SER A 366 -11.40 9.10 11.69
N ARG A 367 -12.22 9.38 12.71
CA ARG A 367 -12.58 8.41 13.74
C ARG A 367 -13.24 7.16 13.16
N TRP A 368 -14.19 7.32 12.24
CA TRP A 368 -14.87 6.18 11.62
C TRP A 368 -13.89 5.32 10.81
N PHE A 369 -13.05 5.93 9.98
CA PHE A 369 -12.05 5.21 9.19
C PHE A 369 -11.04 4.46 10.09
N ALA A 370 -10.60 5.09 11.19
CA ALA A 370 -9.69 4.45 12.15
C ALA A 370 -10.29 3.20 12.81
N GLN A 371 -11.57 3.27 13.20
CA GLN A 371 -12.32 2.15 13.78
C GLN A 371 -12.47 0.98 12.79
N HIS A 372 -12.62 1.27 11.49
CA HIS A 372 -12.73 0.27 10.43
C HIS A 372 -11.38 -0.20 9.86
N GLY A 373 -10.25 0.27 10.40
CA GLY A 373 -8.91 -0.14 9.96
C GLY A 373 -8.40 0.52 8.68
N LEU A 374 -9.10 1.54 8.16
CA LEU A 374 -8.73 2.31 6.98
C LEU A 374 -7.85 3.51 7.39
N ILE A 375 -6.60 3.20 7.74
CA ILE A 375 -5.70 4.12 8.45
C ILE A 375 -5.22 5.29 7.57
N ASP A 376 -4.98 5.03 6.29
CA ASP A 376 -4.50 6.07 5.36
C ASP A 376 -5.52 7.19 5.19
N GLU A 377 -6.80 6.83 5.01
CA GLU A 377 -7.91 7.79 4.98
C GLU A 377 -8.13 8.47 6.33
N ALA A 378 -8.02 7.71 7.43
CA ALA A 378 -8.15 8.28 8.78
C ALA A 378 -7.10 9.37 9.03
N LEU A 379 -5.83 9.09 8.72
CA LEU A 379 -4.74 10.05 8.84
C LEU A 379 -4.92 11.25 7.91
N SER A 380 -5.34 11.02 6.66
CA SER A 380 -5.60 12.13 5.72
C SER A 380 -6.65 13.08 6.29
N HIS A 381 -7.75 12.55 6.83
CA HIS A 381 -8.81 13.36 7.43
C HIS A 381 -8.38 14.01 8.75
N ALA A 382 -7.58 13.36 9.58
CA ALA A 382 -7.02 13.97 10.80
C ALA A 382 -6.15 15.18 10.48
N PHE A 383 -5.24 15.05 9.50
CA PHE A 383 -4.40 16.17 9.05
C PHE A 383 -5.22 17.29 8.41
N THR A 384 -6.23 16.97 7.60
CA THR A 384 -7.12 18.01 7.04
C THR A 384 -7.94 18.73 8.12
N ALA A 385 -8.33 18.04 9.19
CA ALA A 385 -8.99 18.66 10.34
C ALA A 385 -8.04 19.52 11.21
N GLY A 386 -6.73 19.38 11.04
CA GLY A 386 -5.71 19.98 11.91
C GLY A 386 -5.56 19.29 13.27
N ASP A 387 -6.09 18.06 13.42
CA ASP A 387 -6.08 17.29 14.66
C ASP A 387 -4.86 16.34 14.69
N VAL A 388 -3.71 16.90 15.06
CA VAL A 388 -2.44 16.16 15.13
C VAL A 388 -2.50 15.09 16.21
N ASP A 389 -3.11 15.39 17.36
CA ASP A 389 -3.22 14.44 18.49
C ASP A 389 -4.03 13.19 18.09
N ALA A 390 -5.13 13.36 17.35
CA ALA A 390 -5.87 12.23 16.81
C ALA A 390 -5.02 11.41 15.82
N ALA A 391 -4.24 12.06 14.96
CA ALA A 391 -3.35 11.37 14.03
C ALA A 391 -2.28 10.55 14.79
N VAL A 392 -1.70 11.10 15.87
CA VAL A 392 -0.77 10.38 16.75
C VAL A 392 -1.44 9.17 17.38
N ALA A 393 -2.63 9.34 17.96
CA ALA A 393 -3.38 8.27 18.61
C ALA A 393 -3.73 7.13 17.64
N ILE A 394 -4.05 7.44 16.38
CA ILE A 394 -4.32 6.45 15.33
C ILE A 394 -3.08 5.57 15.07
N VAL A 395 -1.90 6.18 14.91
CA VAL A 395 -0.64 5.45 14.67
C VAL A 395 -0.24 4.65 15.90
N ALA A 396 -0.29 5.26 17.09
CA ALA A 396 0.06 4.62 18.35
C ALA A 396 -0.82 3.40 18.63
N GLY A 397 -2.13 3.50 18.38
CA GLY A 397 -3.08 2.41 18.59
C GLY A 397 -2.88 1.20 17.66
N ARG A 398 -2.23 1.38 16.51
CA ARG A 398 -1.97 0.31 15.53
C ARG A 398 -0.56 -0.27 15.60
N ARG A 399 0.37 0.45 16.24
CA ARG A 399 1.79 0.09 16.31
C ARG A 399 2.04 -1.37 16.67
N TYR A 400 1.42 -1.86 17.73
CA TYR A 400 1.58 -3.24 18.20
C TYR A 400 1.15 -4.29 17.19
N ALA A 401 0.00 -4.10 16.55
CA ALA A 401 -0.49 -5.05 15.54
C ALA A 401 0.44 -5.10 14.33
N LEU A 402 0.91 -3.94 13.85
CA LEU A 402 1.82 -3.84 12.71
C LEU A 402 3.21 -4.41 13.03
N MET A 403 3.73 -4.17 14.23
CA MET A 403 5.01 -4.77 14.67
C MET A 403 4.91 -6.30 14.77
N ASN A 404 3.85 -6.82 15.38
CA ASN A 404 3.60 -8.27 15.43
C ASN A 404 3.51 -8.88 14.01
N GLN A 405 2.91 -8.16 13.05
CA GLN A 405 2.81 -8.63 11.66
C GLN A 405 4.06 -8.33 10.81
N ALA A 406 5.15 -7.84 11.43
CA ALA A 406 6.39 -7.43 10.75
C ALA A 406 6.20 -6.39 9.63
N GLN A 407 5.16 -5.54 9.71
CA GLN A 407 4.85 -4.50 8.73
C GLN A 407 5.61 -3.19 9.01
N TRP A 408 6.93 -3.30 9.10
CA TRP A 408 7.83 -2.20 9.50
C TRP A 408 7.86 -1.04 8.49
N GLN A 409 7.72 -1.33 7.19
CA GLN A 409 7.65 -0.29 6.15
C GLN A 409 6.40 0.55 6.26
N GLN A 410 5.26 -0.08 6.57
CA GLN A 410 4.01 0.64 6.77
C GLN A 410 4.11 1.58 8.00
N LEU A 411 4.77 1.12 9.06
CA LEU A 411 5.07 1.93 10.24
C LEU A 411 5.98 3.12 9.93
N ALA A 412 7.07 2.89 9.19
CA ALA A 412 7.96 3.96 8.76
C ALA A 412 7.22 5.00 7.91
N ARG A 413 6.39 4.56 6.95
CA ARG A 413 5.57 5.44 6.11
C ARG A 413 4.61 6.30 6.94
N TYR A 414 3.97 5.72 7.96
CA TYR A 414 3.11 6.49 8.86
C TYR A 414 3.89 7.51 9.69
N LEU A 415 5.06 7.15 10.21
CA LEU A 415 5.93 8.07 10.94
C LEU A 415 6.38 9.24 10.06
N HIS A 416 6.70 9.01 8.79
CA HIS A 416 7.12 10.05 7.82
C HIS A 416 6.03 11.07 7.47
N ARG A 417 4.76 10.84 7.85
CA ARG A 417 3.70 11.85 7.67
C ARG A 417 3.75 12.96 8.73
N PHE A 418 4.53 12.78 9.79
CA PHE A 418 4.73 13.75 10.85
C PHE A 418 6.06 14.48 10.66
N ASP A 419 6.12 15.74 11.06
CA ASP A 419 7.39 16.46 11.11
C ASP A 419 8.24 16.02 12.32
N ALA A 420 9.53 16.32 12.28
CA ALA A 420 10.47 15.94 13.32
C ALA A 420 10.11 16.55 14.69
N ALA A 421 9.51 17.74 14.71
CA ALA A 421 9.07 18.41 15.93
C ALA A 421 7.92 17.65 16.60
N THR A 422 6.91 17.23 15.83
CA THR A 422 5.78 16.43 16.33
C THR A 422 6.27 15.09 16.85
N ILE A 423 7.16 14.41 16.11
CA ILE A 423 7.74 13.15 16.55
C ILE A 423 8.43 13.34 17.91
N ALA A 424 9.32 14.33 18.04
CA ALA A 424 10.07 14.60 19.27
C ALA A 424 9.19 14.99 20.48
N GLN A 425 8.01 15.56 20.25
CA GLN A 425 7.09 15.96 21.32
C GLN A 425 6.23 14.79 21.85
N HIS A 426 6.02 13.76 21.05
CA HIS A 426 5.10 12.66 21.37
C HIS A 426 5.87 11.36 21.70
N PRO A 427 5.90 10.91 22.97
CA PRO A 427 6.61 9.69 23.38
C PRO A 427 6.25 8.45 22.54
N GLN A 428 4.99 8.34 22.12
CA GLN A 428 4.51 7.20 21.33
C GLN A 428 5.15 7.14 19.94
N LEU A 429 5.41 8.29 19.31
CA LEU A 429 6.08 8.38 18.02
C LEU A 429 7.60 8.23 18.15
N LEU A 430 8.21 8.81 19.19
CA LEU A 430 9.62 8.56 19.53
C LEU A 430 9.89 7.06 19.77
N MET A 431 8.98 6.37 20.46
CA MET A 431 9.10 4.93 20.70
C MET A 431 9.02 4.16 19.39
N LEU A 432 8.15 4.57 18.48
CA LEU A 432 8.07 3.99 17.14
C LEU A 432 9.38 4.18 16.36
N GLU A 433 9.94 5.38 16.37
CA GLU A 433 11.23 5.67 15.74
C GLU A 433 12.35 4.78 16.33
N THR A 434 12.36 4.62 17.66
CA THR A 434 13.33 3.78 18.37
C THR A 434 13.21 2.31 17.97
N TRP A 435 11.99 1.79 17.80
CA TRP A 435 11.78 0.45 17.26
C TRP A 435 12.26 0.31 15.81
N LEU A 436 12.10 1.33 14.98
CA LEU A 436 12.61 1.32 13.61
C LEU A 436 14.15 1.32 13.60
N LEU A 437 14.81 2.02 14.53
CA LEU A 437 16.27 1.95 14.72
C LEU A 437 16.71 0.53 15.08
N TYR A 438 16.04 -0.10 16.07
CA TYR A 438 16.33 -1.47 16.48
C TYR A 438 16.15 -2.45 15.31
N HIS A 439 15.01 -2.37 14.62
CA HIS A 439 14.70 -3.26 13.51
C HIS A 439 15.70 -3.14 12.34
N ARG A 440 16.23 -1.93 12.10
CA ARG A 440 17.23 -1.65 11.06
C ARG A 440 18.67 -1.93 11.53
N GLY A 441 18.87 -2.34 12.78
CA GLY A 441 20.19 -2.65 13.34
C GLY A 441 21.08 -1.43 13.61
N HIS A 442 20.49 -0.24 13.79
CA HIS A 442 21.24 0.97 14.19
C HIS A 442 21.48 0.98 15.71
N ASN A 443 22.23 -0.02 16.18
CA ASN A 443 22.48 -0.27 17.60
C ASN A 443 23.29 0.87 18.26
N ASP A 444 24.08 1.59 17.47
CA ASP A 444 24.84 2.77 17.86
C ASP A 444 23.94 3.96 18.28
N ARG A 445 22.77 4.09 17.65
CA ARG A 445 21.81 5.18 17.90
C ARG A 445 20.77 4.87 18.97
N LEU A 446 20.56 3.59 19.27
CA LEU A 446 19.57 3.15 20.26
C LEU A 446 19.76 3.77 21.66
N PRO A 447 20.97 3.84 22.25
CA PRO A 447 21.13 4.39 23.59
C PRO A 447 20.65 5.84 23.71
N ALA A 448 20.96 6.68 22.72
CA ALA A 448 20.54 8.08 22.70
C ALA A 448 19.02 8.21 22.54
N ALA A 449 18.41 7.37 21.71
CA ALA A 449 16.96 7.35 21.49
C ALA A 449 16.19 6.92 22.76
N LEU A 450 16.67 5.88 23.46
CA LEU A 450 16.09 5.43 24.74
C LEU A 450 16.20 6.51 25.82
N HIS A 451 17.33 7.20 25.91
CA HIS A 451 17.50 8.29 26.88
C HIS A 451 16.54 9.46 26.61
N ALA A 452 16.41 9.88 25.35
CA ALA A 452 15.47 10.94 24.97
C ALA A 452 14.01 10.57 25.29
N LEU A 453 13.65 9.29 25.16
CA LEU A 453 12.34 8.76 25.55
C LEU A 453 12.11 8.83 27.05
N GLU A 454 13.08 8.43 27.87
CA GLU A 454 12.99 8.49 29.32
C GLU A 454 12.78 9.93 29.81
N GLU A 455 13.54 10.88 29.28
CA GLU A 455 13.36 12.31 29.58
C GLU A 455 11.96 12.80 29.20
N ARG A 456 11.49 12.43 28.00
CA ARG A 456 10.18 12.86 27.52
C ARG A 456 9.02 12.26 28.31
N LEU A 457 9.18 11.06 28.87
CA LEU A 457 8.15 10.41 29.67
C LEU A 457 7.90 11.11 31.01
N VAL A 458 8.86 11.88 31.53
CA VAL A 458 8.69 12.60 32.80
C VAL A 458 7.58 13.65 32.72
N ASP A 459 7.50 14.37 31.60
CA ASP A 459 6.55 15.48 31.37
C ASP A 459 5.36 15.08 30.47
N ALA A 460 5.21 13.79 30.17
CA ALA A 460 4.21 13.30 29.24
C ALA A 460 2.79 13.33 29.84
N HIS A 461 1.84 13.91 29.10
CA HIS A 461 0.42 13.91 29.44
C HIS A 461 -0.26 12.60 28.97
N LEU A 462 0.24 11.46 29.46
CA LEU A 462 -0.24 10.12 29.13
C LEU A 462 -0.88 9.45 30.34
N SER A 463 -1.75 8.46 30.09
CA SER A 463 -2.30 7.67 31.20
C SER A 463 -1.20 6.86 31.90
N PRO A 464 -1.34 6.57 33.20
CA PRO A 464 -0.37 5.72 33.91
C PRO A 464 -0.17 4.34 33.27
N ARG A 465 -1.19 3.84 32.56
CA ARG A 465 -1.10 2.58 31.82
C ARG A 465 -0.19 2.69 30.60
N GLU A 466 -0.31 3.77 29.84
CA GLU A 466 0.53 4.01 28.66
C GLU A 466 2.00 4.23 29.04
N ILE A 467 2.24 4.99 30.11
CA ILE A 467 3.60 5.20 30.64
C ILE A 467 4.24 3.85 31.00
N ARG A 468 3.52 2.97 31.71
CA ARG A 468 4.02 1.63 32.05
C ARG A 468 4.32 0.78 30.83
N HIS A 469 3.50 0.84 29.78
CA HIS A 469 3.77 0.08 28.55
C HIS A 469 5.02 0.59 27.84
N LEU A 470 5.18 1.92 27.70
CA LEU A 470 6.37 2.50 27.08
C LEU A 470 7.64 2.21 27.90
N GLN A 471 7.57 2.24 29.24
CA GLN A 471 8.67 1.82 30.12
C GLN A 471 9.04 0.35 29.95
N ALA A 472 8.06 -0.54 29.74
CA ALA A 472 8.32 -1.95 29.46
C ALA A 472 9.08 -2.14 28.14
N GLU A 473 8.73 -1.35 27.13
CA GLU A 473 9.41 -1.35 25.83
C GLU A 473 10.85 -0.83 25.92
N ILE A 474 11.06 0.28 26.64
CA ILE A 474 12.39 0.81 26.94
C ILE A 474 13.22 -0.24 27.66
N SER A 475 12.66 -0.89 28.69
CA SER A 475 13.35 -1.93 29.46
C SER A 475 13.78 -3.12 28.60
N ALA A 476 12.94 -3.57 27.66
CA ALA A 476 13.31 -4.68 26.78
C ALA A 476 14.46 -4.32 25.82
N LEU A 477 14.42 -3.12 25.22
CA LEU A 477 15.48 -2.66 24.33
C LEU A 477 16.78 -2.36 25.10
N ALA A 478 16.69 -1.81 26.31
CA ALA A 478 17.84 -1.64 27.19
C ALA A 478 18.47 -2.99 27.57
N GLY A 479 17.65 -3.98 27.94
CA GLY A 479 18.11 -5.34 28.22
C GLY A 479 18.80 -6.00 27.02
N PHE A 480 18.32 -5.75 25.80
CA PHE A 480 19.00 -6.18 24.58
C PHE A 480 20.40 -5.55 24.44
N LEU A 481 20.55 -4.26 24.71
CA LEU A 481 21.87 -3.59 24.71
C LEU A 481 22.80 -4.13 25.82
N ASP A 482 22.25 -4.50 26.97
CA ASP A 482 23.00 -5.10 28.10
C ASP A 482 23.46 -6.55 27.79
N ILE A 483 22.84 -7.26 26.83
CA ILE A 483 23.36 -8.53 26.30
C ILE A 483 24.54 -8.29 25.36
N LEU A 484 24.49 -7.24 24.52
CA LEU A 484 25.59 -6.87 23.64
C LEU A 484 26.82 -6.37 24.43
N LYS A 485 26.58 -5.69 25.56
CA LYS A 485 27.60 -5.29 26.54
C LYS A 485 27.49 -6.19 27.77
N PRO A 486 28.11 -7.38 27.76
CA PRO A 486 27.74 -8.54 28.56
C PRO A 486 27.60 -8.26 30.08
N ASP A 487 26.43 -7.78 30.49
CA ASP A 487 26.02 -7.50 31.87
C ASP A 487 24.72 -8.28 32.16
N PRO A 488 24.84 -9.58 32.50
CA PRO A 488 23.68 -10.45 32.64
C PRO A 488 22.76 -10.04 33.80
N ALA A 489 23.29 -9.41 34.85
CA ALA A 489 22.48 -9.02 36.00
C ALA A 489 21.51 -7.89 35.63
N ARG A 490 21.99 -6.87 34.90
CA ARG A 490 21.13 -5.81 34.40
C ARG A 490 20.15 -6.30 33.34
N ALA A 491 20.62 -7.17 32.43
CA ALA A 491 19.78 -7.75 31.39
C ALA A 491 18.59 -8.55 31.96
N ILE A 492 18.81 -9.35 33.03
CA ILE A 492 17.75 -10.09 33.73
C ILE A 492 16.72 -9.11 34.32
N ALA A 493 17.16 -8.13 35.10
CA ALA A 493 16.26 -7.16 35.75
C ALA A 493 15.41 -6.39 34.72
N ALA A 494 16.02 -5.98 33.61
CA ALA A 494 15.34 -5.27 32.53
C ALA A 494 14.31 -6.17 31.81
N ALA A 495 14.67 -7.42 31.51
CA ALA A 495 13.77 -8.39 30.87
C ALA A 495 12.58 -8.78 31.76
N GLU A 496 12.80 -9.01 33.05
CA GLU A 496 11.73 -9.31 34.01
C GLU A 496 10.75 -8.14 34.15
N SER A 497 11.28 -6.91 34.28
CA SER A 497 10.48 -5.68 34.29
C SER A 497 9.64 -5.54 33.02
N ALA A 498 10.24 -5.79 31.85
CA ALA A 498 9.53 -5.74 30.59
C ALA A 498 8.40 -6.79 30.54
N LEU A 499 8.68 -8.05 30.89
CA LEU A 499 7.69 -9.14 30.84
C LEU A 499 6.52 -8.93 31.81
N ALA A 500 6.77 -8.32 32.98
CA ALA A 500 5.76 -8.02 33.98
C ALA A 500 4.79 -6.91 33.53
N ASN A 501 5.28 -5.93 32.77
CA ASN A 501 4.52 -4.74 32.39
C ASN A 501 4.00 -4.74 30.94
N THR A 502 4.41 -5.73 30.13
CA THR A 502 4.00 -5.85 28.72
C THR A 502 2.63 -6.51 28.56
N PRO A 503 1.70 -5.93 27.79
CA PRO A 503 0.44 -6.58 27.43
C PRO A 503 0.65 -7.95 26.76
N PRO A 504 -0.16 -8.98 27.07
CA PRO A 504 -0.06 -10.29 26.44
C PRO A 504 -0.15 -10.26 24.91
N ALA A 505 -0.90 -9.30 24.36
CA ALA A 505 -1.09 -9.10 22.92
C ALA A 505 0.18 -8.63 22.18
N LEU A 506 1.16 -8.04 22.88
CA LEU A 506 2.40 -7.55 22.28
C LEU A 506 3.48 -8.63 22.33
N TRP A 507 3.30 -9.70 21.56
CA TRP A 507 4.17 -10.87 21.65
C TRP A 507 5.57 -10.61 21.09
N ILE A 508 5.77 -9.68 20.15
CA ILE A 508 7.12 -9.39 19.63
C ILE A 508 8.04 -8.84 20.72
N LEU A 509 7.51 -7.97 21.59
CA LEU A 509 8.23 -7.45 22.75
C LEU A 509 8.52 -8.56 23.76
N ARG A 510 7.52 -9.40 24.05
CA ARG A 510 7.69 -10.53 24.98
C ARG A 510 8.72 -11.53 24.46
N THR A 511 8.79 -11.73 23.14
CA THR A 511 9.79 -12.59 22.50
C THR A 511 11.19 -11.98 22.65
N LEU A 512 11.34 -10.66 22.46
CA LEU A 512 12.61 -9.98 22.70
C LEU A 512 13.03 -10.07 24.18
N ALA A 513 12.14 -9.76 25.11
CA ALA A 513 12.46 -9.82 26.55
C ALA A 513 12.77 -11.27 26.99
N GLY A 514 12.05 -12.27 26.47
CA GLY A 514 12.35 -13.68 26.72
C GLY A 514 13.71 -14.11 26.14
N LEU A 515 14.08 -13.62 24.96
CA LEU A 515 15.40 -13.83 24.37
C LEU A 515 16.50 -13.26 25.27
N VAL A 516 16.34 -12.01 25.72
CA VAL A 516 17.28 -11.35 26.64
C VAL A 516 17.44 -12.15 27.93
N LEU A 517 16.33 -12.60 28.52
CA LEU A 517 16.35 -13.39 29.74
C LEU A 517 17.08 -14.73 29.56
N ALA A 518 16.78 -15.46 28.47
CA ALA A 518 17.44 -16.72 28.16
C ALA A 518 18.94 -16.56 27.90
N ALA A 519 19.32 -15.53 27.12
CA ALA A 519 20.72 -15.19 26.86
C ALA A 519 21.48 -14.86 28.15
N ALA A 520 20.90 -14.05 29.03
CA ALA A 520 21.53 -13.66 30.30
C ALA A 520 21.71 -14.87 31.24
N HIS A 521 20.72 -15.76 31.34
CA HIS A 521 20.86 -17.00 32.10
C HIS A 521 21.92 -17.94 31.50
N GLN A 522 22.01 -18.01 30.18
CA GLN A 522 23.04 -18.79 29.51
C GLN A 522 24.45 -18.24 29.79
N MET A 523 24.64 -16.91 29.87
CA MET A 523 25.89 -16.28 30.31
C MET A 523 26.26 -16.66 31.76
N GLN A 524 25.27 -16.94 32.61
CA GLN A 524 25.46 -17.44 33.96
C GLN A 524 25.64 -18.97 34.04
N GLY A 525 25.64 -19.67 32.90
CA GLY A 525 25.87 -21.11 32.79
C GLY A 525 24.60 -21.97 32.69
N ASP A 526 23.40 -21.38 32.75
CA ASP A 526 22.15 -22.11 32.59
C ASP A 526 21.81 -22.31 31.11
N ARG A 527 22.10 -23.50 30.59
CA ARG A 527 21.80 -23.90 29.21
C ARG A 527 20.36 -24.34 29.00
N GLN A 528 19.57 -24.56 30.07
CA GLN A 528 18.18 -25.01 29.97
C GLN A 528 17.20 -23.86 29.71
N SER A 529 17.62 -22.63 29.99
CA SER A 529 16.83 -21.40 29.80
C SER A 529 16.28 -21.27 28.37
N VAL A 530 17.01 -21.73 27.34
CA VAL A 530 16.55 -21.69 25.94
C VAL A 530 15.31 -22.53 25.70
N HIS A 531 15.21 -23.70 26.36
CA HIS A 531 14.05 -24.58 26.23
C HIS A 531 12.83 -23.98 26.92
N VAL A 532 13.02 -23.31 28.06
CA VAL A 532 11.97 -22.56 28.75
C VAL A 532 11.46 -21.42 27.86
N PHE A 533 12.38 -20.67 27.23
CA PHE A 533 12.04 -19.60 26.29
C PHE A 533 11.21 -20.11 25.11
N ILE A 534 11.64 -21.20 24.45
CA ILE A 534 10.89 -21.80 23.34
C ILE A 534 9.52 -22.27 23.82
N ALA A 535 9.44 -22.97 24.94
CA ALA A 535 8.18 -23.46 25.49
C ALA A 535 7.19 -22.30 25.74
N GLN A 536 7.66 -21.19 26.33
CA GLN A 536 6.84 -19.99 26.54
C GLN A 536 6.43 -19.30 25.23
N GLY A 537 7.30 -19.26 24.23
CA GLY A 537 6.97 -18.74 22.90
C GLY A 537 5.89 -19.54 22.18
N PHE A 538 5.80 -20.84 22.48
CA PHE A 538 4.83 -21.77 21.90
C PHE A 538 3.50 -21.86 22.68
N GLN A 539 3.41 -21.26 23.87
CA GLN A 539 2.17 -21.17 24.66
C GLN A 539 1.14 -20.20 24.03
N GLY A 540 -0.10 -20.65 23.82
CA GLY A 540 -1.23 -19.87 23.27
C GLY A 540 -2.05 -20.63 22.21
N ASP A 541 -3.14 -20.01 21.72
CA ASP A 541 -4.05 -20.59 20.69
C ASP A 541 -3.31 -20.91 19.37
N PRO A 542 -3.39 -22.14 18.82
CA PRO A 542 -2.62 -22.54 17.64
C PRO A 542 -2.88 -21.73 16.37
N ALA A 543 -4.09 -21.21 16.15
CA ALA A 543 -4.50 -20.67 14.86
C ALA A 543 -3.84 -19.32 14.49
N ASP A 544 -3.42 -18.53 15.48
CA ASP A 544 -2.82 -17.18 15.31
C ASP A 544 -1.32 -17.13 15.68
N SER A 545 -0.72 -18.31 15.93
CA SER A 545 0.60 -18.44 16.57
C SER A 545 1.79 -18.62 15.63
N ARG A 546 1.60 -18.80 14.32
CA ARG A 546 2.70 -19.13 13.39
C ARG A 546 3.80 -18.05 13.33
N PRO A 547 3.49 -16.75 13.11
CA PRO A 547 4.53 -15.71 13.06
C PRO A 547 5.29 -15.59 14.38
N ARG A 548 4.58 -15.74 15.50
CA ARG A 548 5.17 -15.77 16.84
C ARG A 548 6.13 -16.94 17.00
N ARG A 549 5.73 -18.17 16.64
CA ARG A 549 6.57 -19.38 16.71
C ARG A 549 7.81 -19.26 15.82
N ALA A 550 7.64 -18.78 14.59
CA ALA A 550 8.76 -18.52 13.69
C ALA A 550 9.75 -17.52 14.31
N THR A 551 9.24 -16.41 14.86
CA THR A 551 10.09 -15.39 15.52
C THR A 551 10.80 -15.94 16.76
N THR A 552 10.13 -16.76 17.57
CA THR A 552 10.74 -17.43 18.72
C THR A 552 11.86 -18.39 18.30
N LEU A 553 11.63 -19.24 17.28
CA LEU A 553 12.64 -20.17 16.79
C LEU A 553 13.84 -19.45 16.16
N MET A 554 13.58 -18.38 15.40
CA MET A 554 14.62 -17.49 14.89
C MET A 554 15.49 -16.94 16.03
N ALA A 555 14.86 -16.42 17.10
CA ALA A 555 15.56 -15.90 18.27
C ALA A 555 16.32 -16.99 19.07
N ALA A 556 15.88 -18.25 19.03
CA ALA A 556 16.55 -19.35 19.69
C ALA A 556 17.82 -19.83 18.97
N CYS A 557 17.94 -19.63 17.66
CA CYS A 557 19.08 -20.10 16.87
C CYS A 557 20.45 -19.57 17.37
N PRO A 558 20.61 -18.26 17.68
CA PRO A 558 21.81 -17.75 18.32
C PRO A 558 22.14 -18.40 19.68
N LEU A 559 21.13 -18.73 20.49
CA LEU A 559 21.31 -19.34 21.81
C LEU A 559 21.87 -20.77 21.70
N PHE A 560 21.33 -21.57 20.76
CA PHE A 560 21.86 -22.90 20.47
C PHE A 560 23.29 -22.85 19.92
N TRP A 561 23.58 -21.87 19.07
CA TRP A 561 24.95 -21.67 18.58
C TRP A 561 25.94 -21.35 19.69
N LEU A 562 25.59 -20.44 20.61
CA LEU A 562 26.43 -20.12 21.77
C LEU A 562 26.62 -21.32 22.71
N ALA A 563 25.65 -22.24 22.75
CA ALA A 563 25.76 -23.50 23.50
C ALA A 563 26.63 -24.55 22.78
N GLY A 564 26.97 -24.34 21.50
CA GLY A 564 27.62 -25.33 20.64
C GLY A 564 26.69 -26.44 20.16
N ASP A 565 25.37 -26.30 20.31
CA ASP A 565 24.37 -27.30 19.90
C ASP A 565 23.91 -27.05 18.46
N LEU A 566 24.73 -27.50 17.50
CA LEU A 566 24.47 -27.31 16.07
C LEU A 566 23.23 -28.07 15.58
N GLU A 567 22.91 -29.21 16.20
CA GLU A 567 21.77 -30.03 15.80
C GLU A 567 20.45 -29.34 16.16
N GLN A 568 20.32 -28.84 17.39
CA GLN A 568 19.14 -28.07 17.79
C GLN A 568 19.05 -26.74 17.03
N MET A 569 20.18 -26.09 16.73
CA MET A 569 20.18 -24.89 15.90
C MET A 569 19.60 -25.18 14.50
N LYS A 570 20.02 -26.29 13.86
CA LYS A 570 19.52 -26.71 12.55
C LYS A 570 18.02 -27.01 12.60
N GLN A 571 17.59 -27.82 13.57
CA GLN A 571 16.18 -28.17 13.74
C GLN A 571 15.30 -26.93 13.98
N ALA A 572 15.75 -25.99 14.81
CA ALA A 572 15.03 -24.75 15.06
C ALA A 572 14.92 -23.88 13.79
N ALA A 573 15.99 -23.79 13.00
CA ALA A 573 15.99 -23.05 11.74
C ALA A 573 15.08 -23.67 10.67
N GLU A 574 15.08 -25.00 10.51
CA GLU A 574 14.18 -25.72 9.59
C GLU A 574 12.71 -25.52 9.99
N GLN A 575 12.39 -25.68 11.28
CA GLN A 575 11.04 -25.44 11.79
C GLN A 575 10.62 -23.97 11.63
N CYS A 576 11.56 -23.03 11.81
CA CYS A 576 11.31 -21.61 11.60
C CYS A 576 10.84 -21.35 10.16
N ILE A 577 11.55 -21.89 9.17
CA ILE A 577 11.18 -21.78 7.74
C ILE A 577 9.80 -22.41 7.49
N ALA A 578 9.51 -23.57 8.10
CA ALA A 578 8.23 -24.25 7.95
C ALA A 578 7.02 -23.46 8.52
N TYR A 579 7.24 -22.62 9.53
CA TYR A 579 6.21 -21.71 10.06
C TYR A 579 6.06 -20.42 9.26
N CYS A 580 6.96 -20.13 8.33
CA CYS A 580 6.95 -18.90 7.54
C CYS A 580 6.22 -19.07 6.21
N ASP A 581 5.09 -18.38 6.04
CA ASP A 581 4.47 -18.21 4.71
C ASP A 581 5.36 -17.29 3.84
N TYR A 582 5.43 -17.56 2.53
CA TYR A 582 6.37 -16.87 1.62
C TYR A 582 6.16 -15.35 1.56
N ALA A 583 4.93 -14.87 1.78
CA ALA A 583 4.57 -13.46 1.58
C ALA A 583 4.90 -12.52 2.76
N THR A 584 5.11 -13.03 3.99
CA THR A 584 5.09 -12.18 5.21
C THR A 584 6.29 -12.32 6.13
N ALA A 585 7.28 -13.16 5.80
CA ALA A 585 8.37 -13.50 6.72
C ALA A 585 9.75 -13.66 6.05
N ALA A 586 10.03 -12.91 4.98
CA ALA A 586 11.28 -13.03 4.22
C ALA A 586 12.55 -12.87 5.10
N GLN A 587 12.58 -11.86 5.97
CA GLN A 587 13.71 -11.63 6.88
C GLN A 587 13.90 -12.79 7.87
N ILE A 588 12.80 -13.34 8.42
CA ILE A 588 12.85 -14.47 9.34
C ILE A 588 13.42 -15.71 8.63
N LYS A 589 13.01 -15.96 7.37
CA LYS A 589 13.59 -17.02 6.53
C LYS A 589 15.08 -16.78 6.25
N GLY A 590 15.47 -15.53 5.99
CA GLY A 590 16.87 -15.15 5.83
C GLY A 590 17.73 -15.50 7.03
N PHE A 591 17.28 -15.15 8.23
CA PHE A 591 17.95 -15.53 9.48
C PHE A 591 18.06 -17.05 9.64
N ALA A 592 16.99 -17.79 9.34
CA ALA A 592 17.02 -19.25 9.42
C ALA A 592 18.02 -19.85 8.40
N HIS A 593 18.03 -19.38 7.15
CA HIS A 593 19.01 -19.81 6.15
C HIS A 593 20.44 -19.48 6.55
N TYR A 594 20.68 -18.30 7.13
CA TYR A 594 21.99 -17.96 7.69
C TYR A 594 22.46 -19.00 8.73
N HIS A 595 21.59 -19.37 9.67
CA HIS A 595 21.93 -20.36 10.70
C HIS A 595 22.12 -21.77 10.12
N LEU A 596 21.33 -22.17 9.12
CA LEU A 596 21.51 -23.45 8.42
C LEU A 596 22.85 -23.51 7.68
N GLY A 597 23.18 -22.46 6.92
CA GLY A 597 24.44 -22.38 6.20
C GLY A 597 25.65 -22.36 7.13
N ARG A 598 25.52 -21.69 8.28
CA ARG A 598 26.55 -21.70 9.32
C ARG A 598 26.71 -23.08 9.97
N ALA A 599 25.61 -23.81 10.22
CA ALA A 599 25.67 -25.20 10.70
C ALA A 599 26.43 -26.10 9.72
N ALA A 600 26.07 -26.00 8.44
CA ALA A 600 26.67 -26.77 7.36
C ALA A 600 28.18 -26.48 7.23
N TYR A 601 28.57 -25.21 7.33
CA TYR A 601 29.99 -24.81 7.32
C TYR A 601 30.77 -25.48 8.47
N TYR A 602 30.25 -25.45 9.71
CA TYR A 602 30.92 -26.12 10.84
C TYR A 602 30.94 -27.64 10.73
N GLN A 603 29.99 -28.23 10.00
CA GLN A 603 29.96 -29.66 9.67
C GLN A 603 30.83 -30.01 8.45
N ASN A 604 31.51 -29.03 7.85
CA ASN A 604 32.30 -29.16 6.63
C ASN A 604 31.48 -29.59 5.39
N ASP A 605 30.17 -29.36 5.40
CA ASP A 605 29.30 -29.47 4.22
C ASP A 605 29.28 -28.11 3.48
N LEU A 606 30.35 -27.87 2.71
CA LEU A 606 30.56 -26.57 2.05
C LEU A 606 29.53 -26.29 0.94
N ALA A 607 28.95 -27.32 0.33
CA ALA A 607 27.92 -27.15 -0.70
C ALA A 607 26.61 -26.65 -0.07
N ALA A 608 26.14 -27.30 1.00
CA ALA A 608 24.94 -26.84 1.70
C ALA A 608 25.16 -25.47 2.38
N ALA A 609 26.39 -25.18 2.84
CA ALA A 609 26.75 -23.88 3.36
C ALA A 609 26.60 -22.79 2.30
N GLU A 610 27.16 -22.99 1.11
CA GLU A 610 27.04 -22.08 -0.02
C GLU A 610 25.57 -21.86 -0.41
N ASP A 611 24.81 -22.94 -0.60
CA ASP A 611 23.40 -22.88 -1.01
C ASP A 611 22.57 -22.01 -0.06
N HIS A 612 22.71 -22.22 1.24
CA HIS A 612 21.94 -21.48 2.24
C HIS A 612 22.42 -20.04 2.43
N LEU A 613 23.74 -19.80 2.47
CA LEU A 613 24.27 -18.45 2.68
C LEU A 613 24.07 -17.56 1.44
N ALA A 614 24.16 -18.13 0.24
CA ALA A 614 23.92 -17.40 -1.01
C ALA A 614 22.47 -16.91 -1.13
N ILE A 615 21.48 -17.66 -0.61
CA ILE A 615 20.07 -17.20 -0.56
C ILE A 615 19.98 -15.87 0.20
N VAL A 616 20.67 -15.75 1.33
CA VAL A 616 20.64 -14.56 2.18
C VAL A 616 21.34 -13.39 1.49
N VAL A 617 22.54 -13.62 0.97
CA VAL A 617 23.41 -12.59 0.37
C VAL A 617 22.83 -12.05 -0.95
N ARG A 618 22.12 -12.87 -1.74
CA ARG A 618 21.47 -12.42 -2.98
C ARG A 618 20.27 -11.50 -2.76
N GLN A 619 19.77 -11.39 -1.52
CA GLN A 619 18.59 -10.60 -1.17
C GLN A 619 18.89 -9.58 -0.05
N PRO A 620 19.82 -8.63 -0.27
CA PRO A 620 20.33 -7.76 0.79
C PRO A 620 19.25 -6.87 1.43
N TYR A 621 18.24 -6.45 0.66
CA TYR A 621 17.12 -5.63 1.18
C TYR A 621 16.15 -6.43 2.05
N LEU A 622 15.97 -7.73 1.77
CA LEU A 622 15.08 -8.60 2.55
C LEU A 622 15.73 -9.06 3.86
N ASN A 623 17.07 -9.17 3.87
CA ASN A 623 17.84 -9.73 4.98
C ASN A 623 18.68 -8.70 5.74
N TYR A 624 18.34 -7.42 5.58
CA TYR A 624 19.12 -6.29 6.11
C TYR A 624 19.40 -6.40 7.61
N GLY A 625 20.58 -5.96 8.01
CA GLY A 625 21.08 -6.03 9.38
C GLY A 625 22.17 -7.09 9.56
N GLU A 626 22.43 -7.46 10.82
CA GLU A 626 23.58 -8.31 11.18
C GLU A 626 23.57 -9.67 10.47
N ALA A 627 22.39 -10.24 10.18
CA ALA A 627 22.26 -11.49 9.46
C ALA A 627 22.87 -11.42 8.06
N TYR A 628 22.68 -10.32 7.32
CA TYR A 628 23.28 -10.14 6.00
C TYR A 628 24.81 -10.07 6.08
N ALA A 629 25.35 -9.23 6.96
CA ALA A 629 26.79 -9.07 7.12
C ALA A 629 27.46 -10.39 7.53
N ASN A 630 26.88 -11.10 8.50
CA ASN A 630 27.40 -12.39 8.94
C ASN A 630 27.22 -13.50 7.89
N ALA A 631 26.15 -13.47 7.09
CA ALA A 631 25.97 -14.41 5.99
C ALA A 631 26.98 -14.17 4.85
N ALA A 632 27.25 -12.90 4.51
CA ALA A 632 28.28 -12.53 3.53
C ALA A 632 29.67 -13.01 3.99
N TYR A 633 29.99 -12.82 5.27
CA TYR A 633 31.22 -13.33 5.85
C TYR A 633 31.29 -14.86 5.86
N GLY A 634 30.23 -15.54 6.29
CA GLY A 634 30.16 -17.00 6.24
C GLY A 634 30.30 -17.54 4.81
N LEU A 635 29.72 -16.87 3.82
CA LEU A 635 29.84 -17.25 2.41
C LEU A 635 31.27 -17.04 1.90
N ALA A 636 31.92 -15.94 2.28
CA ALA A 636 33.32 -15.70 1.95
C ALA A 636 34.25 -16.76 2.57
N LEU A 637 34.02 -17.15 3.83
CA LEU A 637 34.75 -18.27 4.45
C LEU A 637 34.50 -19.60 3.72
N THR A 638 33.27 -19.83 3.28
CA THR A 638 32.90 -21.03 2.51
C THR A 638 33.63 -21.07 1.18
N TYR A 639 33.65 -19.96 0.43
CA TYR A 639 34.40 -19.84 -0.82
C TYR A 639 35.90 -20.00 -0.60
N LEU A 640 36.46 -19.42 0.46
CA LEU A 640 37.87 -19.61 0.79
C LEU A 640 38.19 -21.09 1.06
N ALA A 641 37.34 -21.79 1.82
CA ALA A 641 37.48 -23.23 2.07
C ALA A 641 37.32 -24.10 0.80
N GLN A 642 36.63 -23.58 -0.22
CA GLN A 642 36.51 -24.18 -1.55
C GLN A 642 37.63 -23.72 -2.52
N GLU A 643 38.67 -23.03 -2.05
CA GLU A 643 39.77 -22.49 -2.86
C GLU A 643 39.35 -21.39 -3.88
N ARG A 644 38.22 -20.72 -3.63
CA ARG A 644 37.64 -19.65 -4.46
C ARG A 644 37.90 -18.26 -3.87
N ALA A 645 39.17 -17.91 -3.68
CA ALA A 645 39.61 -16.65 -3.06
C ALA A 645 38.96 -15.39 -3.68
N GLN A 646 38.91 -15.31 -5.01
CA GLN A 646 38.34 -14.15 -5.71
C GLN A 646 36.84 -13.97 -5.44
N ASP A 647 36.10 -15.07 -5.31
CA ASP A 647 34.67 -15.02 -5.01
C ASP A 647 34.45 -14.55 -3.56
N ALA A 648 35.33 -14.96 -2.64
CA ALA A 648 35.29 -14.53 -1.24
C ALA A 648 35.50 -13.01 -1.11
N ASP A 649 36.52 -12.47 -1.79
CA ASP A 649 36.80 -11.03 -1.83
C ASP A 649 35.64 -10.25 -2.46
N THR A 650 35.09 -10.76 -3.56
CA THR A 650 33.97 -10.13 -4.27
C THR A 650 32.74 -10.01 -3.40
N VAL A 651 32.36 -11.09 -2.69
CA VAL A 651 31.18 -11.07 -1.80
C VAL A 651 31.33 -10.04 -0.67
N LEU A 652 32.50 -9.95 -0.03
CA LEU A 652 32.72 -8.96 1.02
C LEU A 652 32.76 -7.53 0.48
N ALA A 653 33.36 -7.32 -0.69
CA ALA A 653 33.39 -6.01 -1.34
C ALA A 653 31.98 -5.51 -1.68
N ASP A 654 31.12 -6.38 -2.24
CA ASP A 654 29.73 -6.07 -2.54
C ASP A 654 28.92 -5.77 -1.27
N ALA A 655 29.14 -6.55 -0.20
CA ALA A 655 28.49 -6.32 1.09
C ALA A 655 28.91 -4.98 1.73
N LEU A 656 30.19 -4.62 1.66
CA LEU A 656 30.72 -3.33 2.13
C LEU A 656 30.13 -2.16 1.35
N ALA A 657 30.10 -2.26 0.01
CA ALA A 657 29.50 -1.24 -0.84
C ALA A 657 28.01 -1.03 -0.49
N PHE A 658 27.28 -2.12 -0.27
CA PHE A 658 25.88 -2.07 0.16
C PHE A 658 25.71 -1.41 1.53
N ALA A 659 26.52 -1.78 2.52
CA ALA A 659 26.46 -1.18 3.87
C ALA A 659 26.81 0.33 3.86
N ALA A 660 27.76 0.73 3.02
CA ALA A 660 28.16 2.12 2.84
C ALA A 660 27.05 2.97 2.21
N GLU A 661 26.35 2.45 1.19
CA GLU A 661 25.22 3.12 0.54
C GLU A 661 24.10 3.48 1.55
N HIS A 662 23.93 2.67 2.60
CA HIS A 662 22.85 2.82 3.59
C HIS A 662 23.29 3.43 4.93
N VAL A 663 24.54 3.91 5.03
CA VAL A 663 25.09 4.60 6.22
C VAL A 663 24.85 3.83 7.52
N ASN A 664 25.03 2.50 7.49
CA ASN A 664 24.92 1.66 8.67
C ASN A 664 26.32 1.36 9.22
N THR A 665 26.74 2.16 10.20
CA THR A 665 28.02 2.05 10.92
C THR A 665 28.21 0.67 11.54
N THR A 666 27.18 0.11 12.18
CA THR A 666 27.25 -1.23 12.79
C THR A 666 27.55 -2.33 11.75
N LEU A 667 26.93 -2.26 10.56
CA LEU A 667 27.22 -3.22 9.49
C LEU A 667 28.60 -3.01 8.87
N LEU A 668 29.02 -1.76 8.71
CA LEU A 668 30.36 -1.44 8.21
C LEU A 668 31.45 -2.00 9.12
N ASP A 669 31.32 -1.81 10.44
CA ASP A 669 32.30 -2.31 11.41
C ASP A 669 32.39 -3.85 11.36
N LEU A 670 31.25 -4.55 11.28
CA LEU A 670 31.20 -6.01 11.15
C LEU A 670 31.86 -6.51 9.86
N LEU A 671 31.57 -5.86 8.72
CA LEU A 671 32.10 -6.25 7.42
C LEU A 671 33.59 -5.90 7.27
N GLN A 672 34.04 -4.80 7.87
CA GLN A 672 35.46 -4.44 7.93
C GLN A 672 36.25 -5.43 8.79
N ALA A 673 35.69 -5.85 9.92
CA ALA A 673 36.27 -6.92 10.74
C ALA A 673 36.34 -8.25 9.96
N ALA A 674 35.28 -8.59 9.23
CA ALA A 674 35.26 -9.77 8.35
C ALA A 674 36.32 -9.70 7.24
N GLN A 675 36.49 -8.54 6.61
CA GLN A 675 37.51 -8.32 5.58
C GLN A 675 38.93 -8.44 6.16
N ALA A 676 39.17 -7.91 7.36
CA ALA A 676 40.45 -8.05 8.05
C ALA A 676 40.76 -9.50 8.40
N ASP A 677 39.78 -10.27 8.91
CA ASP A 677 39.95 -11.70 9.18
C ASP A 677 40.21 -12.51 7.91
N LEU A 678 39.47 -12.23 6.82
CA LEU A 678 39.70 -12.88 5.52
C LEU A 678 41.12 -12.61 5.00
N ALA A 679 41.59 -11.37 5.08
CA ALA A 679 42.95 -11.00 4.68
C ALA A 679 44.01 -11.75 5.51
N LEU A 680 43.83 -11.88 6.82
CA LEU A 680 44.72 -12.66 7.70
C LEU A 680 44.76 -14.15 7.33
N ARG A 681 43.67 -14.70 6.80
CA ARG A 681 43.61 -16.10 6.33
C ARG A 681 44.27 -16.30 4.97
N HIS A 682 44.31 -15.27 4.12
CA HIS A 682 45.05 -15.31 2.86
C HIS A 682 46.57 -15.34 3.05
N GLY A 683 47.06 -14.77 4.16
CA GLY A 683 48.49 -14.66 4.48
C GLY A 683 48.99 -13.24 4.32
#